data_AF-A0A452QGI6-F1
#
_entry.id   AF-A0A452QGI6-F1
#
_cell.length_a   1.000
_cell.length_b   1.000
_cell.length_c   1.000
_cell.angle_alpha   90.00
_cell.angle_beta   90.00
_cell.angle_gamma   90.00
#
_symmetry.space_group_name_H-M   'P 1'
#
loop_
_entity.id
_entity.type
_entity.pdbx_description
1 polymer ?
#
loop_
_entity_poly.entity_id
_entity_poly.type
_entity_poly.pdbx_seq_one_letter_code
_entity_poly.pdbx_strand_id
1 'polypeptide(L)'
;MAILPLPKFLPWKFIANYCGFCHFEVGSTGSYSSLFYRDERNQSIIVSGESGAGKTVSAKYAMRYFATVSGSASEANVEEKVLASNPIMESIGNAKTTRNDNSSRFGKYIEIGFDKRYRIIGANMRTYLLEKSRVVFQAEEERNYHIFYQLCASAKLPEFKMLRLGNANNFHYTKQGGSPVIEGVDDTKEMAHTRQACTLLGISESYQMGIFRILAGILHLGNVAFTSRDSDSCAIPPKHEPLSIFSDLMGVDYEEMCHWLCHRKLATATETYIKPISKLQATNARDALAKHIYAKLFSWIVDHVNQALHSAVKQHSFIGVLDIYGFETFEINSFEQFCINYANEKLQQQFNMHVFKLEQEEYMKEQIPWTLIDFYDNQPCINLIESKLGILDLLDEECKMPKGTDDTWAQKLYNTHLNKCALFEKPRLSNKAFIIQHFADKVEYQCEGFLEKNKDTVFEEQIKVLKSSKFKMLPELFQDDEKAISPTSATSSGRTPLTRTPVKPTKGRPGQTAKEHKKTVGHQFRNSLHLLMETLNATTPHYVRCIKPNDFKFPFTFDEKRAVQQLRACGVLETIRISAAGFPSRWTYQEFFSRYRVLMKQKDVLSDRKQTCKNVLEKLILDKDKYQFGKTKIFFRAGQVAYLEKLRADKLRAACIRIQKTIRGWLLRKKYLRVRKAAIVVQRYVRGYQARCYAKFLHRTKAATIIQKFWRMYIVRKRYKIRRSATIVLQSYLRGYLARNRYRKMLREHKAVIIQKWVRGWVARTHYKRSTHAIIYLQCCFRRMMAKRELKKLKIEARSVERYKKLHIGMENKIMQLQRKVDEQNKDYKCLMEKLTNLEGIYNSETEKLRSDLERLQLSEEEAKIATGRVLSLQEEIAKLRKDLEQTQSEKKSIEERADRYKQETEQLVSNLKEENTLLKQEKEALNHLIVEQAKEMTETMEKKLVEETKQLELDLNDERLRYQNLLNEFSRLEERYDDLKEEMTLMNVPKPGHKRTDSTHSSNESEYTFSSEIAETEDMPLRTEEPSEKKVPLDMSLFLKLQKRVTELEQEKQVMQDELDRKEEQVLRSKAKEEERPQIRGAELEYESLKRQELESENKKLKNELNELRKALSEKSAPEVTAPGAPAYRVLMEQLTSVSEELDVRKEEVLILRSQLVMGVWGLTSFFLSFPFNL
;
A
#
# COMPACT_ATOMS: atom_id res chain seq x y z
N MET A 1 -30.00 -23.36 -19.61
CA MET A 1 -30.51 -22.44 -18.55
C MET A 1 -29.78 -22.73 -17.24
N ALA A 2 -29.92 -21.85 -16.24
CA ALA A 2 -29.12 -21.76 -15.01
C ALA A 2 -27.68 -21.24 -15.23
N ILE A 3 -27.53 -19.91 -15.12
CA ILE A 3 -26.26 -19.21 -14.96
C ILE A 3 -25.97 -19.14 -13.46
N LEU A 4 -24.75 -19.47 -13.03
CA LEU A 4 -24.25 -19.20 -11.67
C LEU A 4 -23.07 -18.21 -11.73
N PRO A 5 -22.92 -17.33 -10.73
CA PRO A 5 -22.10 -16.13 -10.86
C PRO A 5 -20.61 -16.37 -10.59
N LEU A 6 -19.76 -15.70 -11.37
CA LEU A 6 -18.33 -15.56 -11.07
C LEU A 6 -18.10 -14.49 -10.00
N PRO A 7 -17.17 -14.70 -9.05
CA PRO A 7 -16.94 -13.75 -7.95
C PRO A 7 -16.25 -12.47 -8.42
N LYS A 8 -16.73 -11.33 -7.90
CA LYS A 8 -16.08 -10.02 -8.01
C LYS A 8 -14.81 -9.96 -7.14
N PHE A 9 -13.98 -8.96 -7.40
CA PHE A 9 -12.69 -8.62 -6.74
C PHE A 9 -11.46 -9.43 -7.16
N LEU A 10 -10.80 -8.91 -8.20
CA LEU A 10 -9.34 -8.99 -8.41
C LEU A 10 -8.84 -7.54 -8.57
N PRO A 11 -7.78 -7.11 -7.86
CA PRO A 11 -7.32 -5.72 -7.90
C PRO A 11 -6.68 -5.37 -9.25
N TRP A 12 -7.03 -4.19 -9.78
CA TRP A 12 -6.57 -3.66 -11.06
C TRP A 12 -5.10 -3.19 -11.00
N LYS A 13 -4.16 -4.13 -10.96
CA LYS A 13 -2.70 -3.85 -10.99
C LYS A 13 -2.00 -4.34 -12.27
N PHE A 14 -2.73 -4.44 -13.39
CA PHE A 14 -2.24 -5.09 -14.63
C PHE A 14 -2.38 -4.28 -15.95
N ILE A 15 -2.64 -2.97 -15.87
CA ILE A 15 -2.61 -2.05 -17.03
C ILE A 15 -1.63 -0.90 -16.72
N ALA A 16 -0.35 -1.23 -16.50
CA ALA A 16 0.69 -0.26 -16.15
C ALA A 16 2.01 -0.43 -16.92
N ASN A 17 2.15 -1.46 -17.76
CA ASN A 17 3.38 -1.74 -18.52
C ASN A 17 3.35 -1.21 -19.98
N TYR A 18 2.42 -0.30 -20.29
CA TYR A 18 2.36 0.43 -21.56
C TYR A 18 2.15 1.95 -21.38
N CYS A 19 2.24 2.45 -20.14
CA CYS A 19 2.40 3.89 -19.89
C CYS A 19 3.87 4.16 -19.56
N GLY A 20 4.64 4.46 -20.61
CA GLY A 20 5.77 5.38 -20.47
C GLY A 20 5.26 6.71 -19.91
N PHE A 21 6.15 7.48 -19.28
CA PHE A 21 5.80 8.72 -18.61
C PHE A 21 5.10 9.70 -19.57
N CYS A 22 3.84 10.03 -19.30
CA CYS A 22 3.06 11.01 -20.07
C CYS A 22 3.48 12.47 -19.77
N HIS A 23 4.77 12.76 -19.92
CA HIS A 23 5.30 14.11 -20.11
C HIS A 23 6.17 14.14 -21.37
N PHE A 24 5.72 14.89 -22.36
CA PHE A 24 6.43 15.24 -23.59
C PHE A 24 7.01 14.10 -24.47
N GLU A 25 6.74 12.81 -24.21
CA GLU A 25 7.47 11.71 -24.90
C GLU A 25 7.35 11.72 -26.44
N VAL A 26 6.19 12.12 -27.01
CA VAL A 26 6.01 12.29 -28.48
C VAL A 26 6.87 13.42 -29.06
N GLY A 27 7.23 14.43 -28.27
CA GLY A 27 8.21 15.47 -28.63
C GLY A 27 9.64 15.14 -28.21
N SER A 28 9.82 14.31 -27.17
CA SER A 28 11.12 14.02 -26.55
C SER A 28 12.12 13.48 -27.55
N THR A 29 13.41 13.60 -27.19
CA THR A 29 14.63 13.25 -27.95
C THR A 29 14.52 12.09 -28.96
N GLY A 30 13.73 11.05 -28.68
CA GLY A 30 13.40 9.99 -29.64
C GLY A 30 12.82 10.48 -30.97
N SER A 31 11.93 11.47 -31.00
CA SER A 31 11.41 12.02 -32.25
C SER A 31 12.39 13.05 -32.84
N TYR A 32 12.68 14.15 -32.15
CA TYR A 32 13.48 15.24 -32.74
C TYR A 32 14.91 14.80 -33.17
N SER A 33 15.60 13.96 -32.37
CA SER A 33 16.97 13.54 -32.67
C SER A 33 17.07 12.27 -33.54
N SER A 34 16.02 11.45 -33.66
CA SER A 34 16.06 10.28 -34.57
C SER A 34 15.38 10.52 -35.92
N LEU A 35 14.38 11.41 -36.02
CA LEU A 35 13.64 11.67 -37.26
C LEU A 35 14.44 12.47 -38.28
N PHE A 36 15.21 13.47 -37.85
CA PHE A 36 16.01 14.30 -38.77
C PHE A 36 17.35 13.66 -39.17
N TYR A 37 17.99 12.90 -38.28
CA TYR A 37 19.32 12.34 -38.52
C TYR A 37 19.36 10.99 -39.28
N ARG A 38 18.21 10.32 -39.50
CA ARG A 38 18.18 8.98 -40.14
C ARG A 38 17.56 8.92 -41.53
N ASP A 39 16.41 9.56 -41.75
CA ASP A 39 15.54 9.25 -42.90
C ASP A 39 15.34 10.41 -43.89
N GLU A 40 15.89 11.61 -43.64
CA GLU A 40 15.76 12.83 -44.47
C GLU A 40 14.32 13.13 -44.97
N ARG A 41 13.30 12.82 -44.15
CA ARG A 41 11.87 12.97 -44.51
C ARG A 41 11.13 13.99 -43.67
N ASN A 42 10.21 14.69 -44.33
CA ASN A 42 9.21 15.54 -43.69
C ASN A 42 8.26 14.71 -42.81
N GLN A 43 7.75 15.33 -41.76
CA GLN A 43 6.95 14.67 -40.72
C GLN A 43 5.57 15.34 -40.60
N SER A 44 4.56 14.59 -40.17
CA SER A 44 3.24 15.14 -39.83
C SER A 44 2.77 14.64 -38.47
N ILE A 45 2.37 15.52 -37.56
CA ILE A 45 1.67 15.19 -36.32
C ILE A 45 0.18 15.41 -36.54
N ILE A 46 -0.59 14.32 -36.52
CA ILE A 46 -2.03 14.30 -36.73
C ILE A 46 -2.72 14.25 -35.36
N VAL A 47 -3.27 15.38 -34.94
CA VAL A 47 -4.02 15.53 -33.69
C VAL A 47 -5.51 15.39 -33.99
N SER A 48 -6.17 14.43 -33.33
CA SER A 48 -7.56 14.06 -33.61
C SER A 48 -8.30 13.66 -32.32
N GLY A 49 -9.63 13.72 -32.36
CA GLY A 49 -10.50 13.51 -31.21
C GLY A 49 -11.76 14.37 -31.29
N GLU A 50 -12.75 14.12 -30.43
CA GLU A 50 -14.01 14.89 -30.43
C GLU A 50 -13.77 16.39 -30.13
N SER A 51 -14.76 17.24 -30.43
CA SER A 51 -14.72 18.64 -29.97
C SER A 51 -14.67 18.70 -28.44
N GLY A 52 -13.89 19.63 -27.89
CA GLY A 52 -13.61 19.74 -26.45
C GLY A 52 -12.61 18.72 -25.89
N ALA A 53 -12.05 17.79 -26.68
CA ALA A 53 -11.07 16.81 -26.19
C ALA A 53 -9.64 17.36 -25.98
N GLY A 54 -9.36 18.62 -26.34
CA GLY A 54 -8.06 19.27 -26.12
C GLY A 54 -7.09 19.32 -27.31
N LYS A 55 -7.53 18.98 -28.54
CA LYS A 55 -6.69 18.95 -29.74
C LYS A 55 -5.82 20.19 -29.95
N THR A 56 -6.44 21.37 -29.97
CA THR A 56 -5.76 22.65 -30.19
C THR A 56 -4.75 22.98 -29.08
N VAL A 57 -5.00 22.53 -27.85
CA VAL A 57 -4.07 22.64 -26.71
C VAL A 57 -2.86 21.72 -26.93
N SER A 58 -3.07 20.48 -27.37
CA SER A 58 -1.98 19.56 -27.72
C SER A 58 -1.12 20.10 -28.88
N ALA A 59 -1.75 20.65 -29.92
CA ALA A 59 -1.04 21.31 -31.03
C ALA A 59 -0.22 22.52 -30.55
N LYS A 60 -0.78 23.37 -29.68
CA LYS A 60 -0.08 24.51 -29.07
C LYS A 60 1.18 24.09 -28.31
N TYR A 61 1.09 23.03 -27.50
CA TYR A 61 2.26 22.52 -26.77
C TYR A 61 3.32 21.89 -27.69
N ALA A 62 2.91 21.19 -28.76
CA ALA A 62 3.85 20.66 -29.75
C ALA A 62 4.63 21.79 -30.47
N MET A 63 3.93 22.86 -30.90
CA MET A 63 4.57 24.02 -31.54
C MET A 63 5.55 24.72 -30.59
N ARG A 64 5.15 24.97 -29.33
CA ARG A 64 6.02 25.57 -28.30
C ARG A 64 7.25 24.73 -27.99
N TYR A 65 7.08 23.41 -27.95
CA TYR A 65 8.20 22.48 -27.76
C TYR A 65 9.22 22.60 -28.90
N PHE A 66 8.78 22.56 -30.16
CA PHE A 66 9.67 22.70 -31.32
C PHE A 66 10.41 24.04 -31.33
N ALA A 67 9.73 25.14 -31.00
CA ALA A 67 10.39 26.43 -30.83
C ALA A 67 11.52 26.37 -29.80
N THR A 68 11.23 25.86 -28.60
CA THR A 68 12.18 25.75 -27.48
C THR A 68 13.41 24.91 -27.85
N VAL A 69 13.23 23.71 -28.44
CA VAL A 69 14.36 22.81 -28.78
C VAL A 69 15.15 23.26 -30.01
N SER A 70 14.61 24.14 -30.84
CA SER A 70 15.27 24.62 -32.06
C SER A 70 16.33 25.72 -31.83
N GLY A 71 16.48 26.20 -30.59
CA GLY A 71 17.57 27.11 -30.19
C GLY A 71 17.45 28.55 -30.69
N SER A 72 16.23 29.04 -30.94
CA SER A 72 15.98 30.38 -31.47
C SER A 72 16.00 31.46 -30.37
N ALA A 73 17.14 32.13 -30.21
CA ALA A 73 17.35 33.20 -29.21
C ALA A 73 17.66 34.59 -29.83
N SER A 74 17.41 34.83 -31.12
CA SER A 74 17.63 36.15 -31.74
C SER A 74 16.68 36.45 -32.89
N GLU A 75 16.06 37.63 -32.82
CA GLU A 75 15.28 38.41 -33.81
C GLU A 75 14.09 37.76 -34.54
N ALA A 76 14.13 36.46 -34.80
CA ALA A 76 13.03 35.73 -35.44
C ALA A 76 12.07 35.16 -34.39
N ASN A 77 11.20 36.01 -33.80
CA ASN A 77 10.09 35.60 -32.92
C ASN A 77 8.98 34.83 -33.68
N VAL A 78 9.35 33.83 -34.48
CA VAL A 78 8.43 32.97 -35.23
C VAL A 78 7.52 32.18 -34.29
N GLU A 79 8.01 31.78 -33.11
CA GLU A 79 7.16 31.18 -32.07
C GLU A 79 6.00 32.12 -31.69
N GLU A 80 6.32 33.36 -31.32
CA GLU A 80 5.34 34.37 -30.90
C GLU A 80 4.33 34.65 -32.03
N LYS A 81 4.80 34.79 -33.27
CA LYS A 81 3.93 34.96 -34.45
C LYS A 81 3.02 33.75 -34.71
N VAL A 82 3.56 32.53 -34.68
CA VAL A 82 2.77 31.30 -34.85
C VAL A 82 1.73 31.16 -33.74
N LEU A 83 2.10 31.47 -32.49
CA LEU A 83 1.18 31.47 -31.36
C LEU A 83 0.11 32.56 -31.48
N ALA A 84 0.49 33.78 -31.90
CA ALA A 84 -0.41 34.91 -32.14
C ALA A 84 -1.38 34.68 -33.31
N SER A 85 -1.10 33.74 -34.22
CA SER A 85 -2.07 33.38 -35.27
C SER A 85 -3.34 32.70 -34.72
N ASN A 86 -3.25 32.07 -33.53
CA ASN A 86 -4.38 31.29 -33.00
C ASN A 86 -5.58 32.17 -32.61
N PRO A 87 -5.47 33.27 -31.84
CA PRO A 87 -6.62 34.15 -31.57
C PRO A 87 -7.36 34.62 -32.83
N ILE A 88 -6.64 34.98 -33.90
CA ILE A 88 -7.25 35.35 -35.19
C ILE A 88 -8.04 34.16 -35.74
N MET A 89 -7.39 33.01 -35.91
CA MET A 89 -8.01 31.83 -36.51
C MET A 89 -9.15 31.22 -35.68
N GLU A 90 -9.09 31.33 -34.36
CA GLU A 90 -10.18 30.95 -33.46
C GLU A 90 -11.36 31.93 -33.59
N SER A 91 -11.12 33.24 -33.72
CA SER A 91 -12.20 34.22 -33.91
C SER A 91 -13.02 33.97 -35.20
N ILE A 92 -12.35 33.70 -36.33
CA ILE A 92 -12.98 33.51 -37.65
C ILE A 92 -13.30 32.05 -38.01
N GLY A 93 -12.77 31.08 -37.26
CA GLY A 93 -12.86 29.66 -37.58
C GLY A 93 -13.49 28.78 -36.49
N ASN A 94 -13.66 29.29 -35.27
CA ASN A 94 -14.28 28.57 -34.16
C ASN A 94 -15.63 29.18 -33.77
N ALA A 95 -16.49 28.34 -33.17
CA ALA A 95 -17.81 28.73 -32.69
C ALA A 95 -18.23 27.88 -31.48
N LYS A 96 -19.27 28.35 -30.75
CA LYS A 96 -19.97 27.55 -29.73
C LYS A 96 -20.85 26.51 -30.42
N THR A 97 -20.68 25.25 -30.04
CA THR A 97 -21.61 24.15 -30.34
C THR A 97 -22.22 23.61 -29.05
N THR A 98 -23.24 22.77 -29.16
CA THR A 98 -23.90 22.13 -27.99
C THR A 98 -22.95 21.31 -27.08
N ARG A 99 -21.74 20.95 -27.56
CA ARG A 99 -20.76 20.12 -26.82
C ARG A 99 -19.46 20.82 -26.42
N ASN A 100 -19.17 22.00 -26.99
CA ASN A 100 -17.93 22.74 -26.77
C ASN A 100 -18.11 24.22 -27.12
N ASP A 101 -17.68 25.11 -26.21
CA ASP A 101 -17.83 26.56 -26.35
C ASP A 101 -16.89 27.19 -27.38
N ASN A 102 -15.74 26.56 -27.64
CA ASN A 102 -14.74 27.00 -28.60
C ASN A 102 -14.37 25.81 -29.51
N SER A 103 -15.27 25.48 -30.44
CA SER A 103 -15.12 24.37 -31.39
C SER A 103 -14.58 24.85 -32.72
N SER A 104 -13.40 24.36 -33.12
CA SER A 104 -12.88 24.56 -34.49
C SER A 104 -13.84 23.95 -35.52
N ARG A 105 -14.30 24.76 -36.48
CA ARG A 105 -15.19 24.36 -37.59
C ARG A 105 -14.48 24.43 -38.95
N PHE A 106 -13.18 24.16 -38.93
CA PHE A 106 -12.28 23.98 -40.07
C PHE A 106 -11.10 23.07 -39.64
N GLY A 107 -10.42 22.47 -40.60
CA GLY A 107 -9.14 21.80 -40.38
C GLY A 107 -7.97 22.77 -40.57
N LYS A 108 -7.02 22.78 -39.64
CA LYS A 108 -5.82 23.63 -39.66
C LYS A 108 -4.56 22.77 -39.72
N TYR A 109 -3.74 22.97 -40.74
CA TYR A 109 -2.44 22.32 -40.89
C TYR A 109 -1.34 23.38 -40.87
N ILE A 110 -0.46 23.33 -39.86
CA ILE A 110 0.65 24.27 -39.72
C ILE A 110 1.95 23.54 -40.06
N GLU A 111 2.54 23.88 -41.20
CA GLU A 111 3.86 23.42 -41.63
C GLU A 111 4.92 24.31 -40.97
N ILE A 112 5.69 23.78 -40.02
CA ILE A 112 6.82 24.46 -39.39
C ILE A 112 8.06 24.20 -40.25
N GLY A 113 8.64 25.25 -40.82
CA GLY A 113 9.78 25.16 -41.74
C GLY A 113 11.11 25.16 -40.99
N PHE A 114 12.01 24.25 -41.38
CA PHE A 114 13.36 24.12 -40.84
C PHE A 114 14.44 24.37 -41.91
N ASP A 115 15.52 25.04 -41.51
CA ASP A 115 16.77 25.13 -42.28
C ASP A 115 17.58 23.82 -42.18
N LYS A 116 18.66 23.68 -42.98
CA LYS A 116 19.65 22.58 -42.92
C LYS A 116 20.33 22.41 -41.55
N ARG A 117 20.24 23.42 -40.68
CA ARG A 117 20.72 23.37 -39.28
C ARG A 117 19.61 22.99 -38.29
N TYR A 118 18.45 22.54 -38.77
CA TYR A 118 17.26 22.17 -37.99
C TYR A 118 16.71 23.24 -37.03
N ARG A 119 17.00 24.51 -37.32
CA ARG A 119 16.41 25.68 -36.67
C ARG A 119 15.11 26.09 -37.36
N ILE A 120 14.12 26.54 -36.61
CA ILE A 120 12.87 27.08 -37.18
C ILE A 120 13.19 28.38 -37.93
N ILE A 121 12.77 28.47 -39.18
CA ILE A 121 12.91 29.68 -40.00
C ILE A 121 11.61 30.45 -40.20
N GLY A 122 10.47 29.77 -40.12
CA GLY A 122 9.15 30.30 -40.46
C GLY A 122 8.08 29.21 -40.39
N ALA A 123 6.85 29.56 -40.73
CA ALA A 123 5.74 28.62 -40.83
C ALA A 123 4.84 28.91 -42.03
N ASN A 124 3.99 27.94 -42.38
CA ASN A 124 2.97 28.05 -43.39
C ASN A 124 1.68 27.37 -42.90
N MET A 125 0.56 28.08 -42.92
CA MET A 125 -0.75 27.59 -42.51
C MET A 125 -1.61 27.26 -43.72
N ARG A 126 -2.05 26.00 -43.81
CA ARG A 126 -3.07 25.56 -44.76
C ARG A 126 -4.37 25.30 -44.01
N THR A 127 -5.45 25.89 -44.50
CA THR A 127 -6.80 25.67 -43.97
C THR A 127 -7.61 24.82 -44.92
N TYR A 128 -8.35 23.87 -44.36
CA TYR A 128 -9.20 22.96 -45.11
C TYR A 128 -10.60 22.96 -44.49
N LEU A 129 -11.63 22.65 -45.30
CA LEU A 129 -12.93 22.18 -44.81
C LEU A 129 -13.67 23.15 -43.85
N LEU A 130 -13.70 24.45 -44.16
CA LEU A 130 -14.47 25.45 -43.41
C LEU A 130 -15.99 25.21 -43.52
N GLU A 131 -16.69 25.16 -42.38
CA GLU A 131 -18.15 24.98 -42.27
C GLU A 131 -18.94 26.25 -42.70
N LYS A 132 -18.91 26.58 -44.00
CA LYS A 132 -19.54 27.80 -44.54
C LYS A 132 -20.99 28.00 -44.10
N SER A 133 -21.79 26.95 -43.94
CA SER A 133 -23.20 27.04 -43.54
C SER A 133 -23.42 27.71 -42.19
N ARG A 134 -22.45 27.63 -41.27
CA ARG A 134 -22.52 28.30 -39.95
C ARG A 134 -22.66 29.82 -40.04
N VAL A 135 -22.17 30.43 -41.12
CA VAL A 135 -22.28 31.88 -41.37
C VAL A 135 -23.74 32.34 -41.43
N VAL A 136 -24.65 31.48 -41.91
CA VAL A 136 -26.05 31.85 -42.20
C VAL A 136 -27.07 31.06 -41.38
N PHE A 137 -26.68 29.92 -40.79
CA PHE A 137 -27.54 29.05 -40.00
C PHE A 137 -26.87 28.61 -38.70
N GLN A 138 -27.64 28.53 -37.61
CA GLN A 138 -27.23 27.94 -36.34
C GLN A 138 -28.36 27.09 -35.76
N ALA A 139 -28.03 25.92 -35.20
CA ALA A 139 -28.97 25.13 -34.41
C ALA A 139 -29.18 25.73 -33.01
N GLU A 140 -30.19 25.24 -32.29
CA GLU A 140 -30.47 25.64 -30.91
C GLU A 140 -29.24 25.44 -30.00
N GLU A 141 -29.02 26.40 -29.08
CA GLU A 141 -27.84 26.53 -28.22
C GLU A 141 -26.48 26.75 -28.94
N GLU A 142 -26.41 26.83 -30.27
CA GLU A 142 -25.17 27.13 -31.00
C GLU A 142 -24.96 28.63 -31.29
N ARG A 143 -23.70 29.01 -31.57
CA ARG A 143 -23.32 30.32 -32.09
C ARG A 143 -22.80 30.25 -33.53
N ASN A 144 -22.85 31.38 -34.22
CA ASN A 144 -22.01 31.66 -35.40
C ASN A 144 -20.53 31.80 -34.96
N TYR A 145 -19.61 32.07 -35.89
CA TYR A 145 -18.20 32.31 -35.58
C TYR A 145 -18.02 33.45 -34.56
N HIS A 146 -17.06 33.28 -33.64
CA HIS A 146 -16.87 34.17 -32.49
C HIS A 146 -16.69 35.64 -32.87
N ILE A 147 -16.03 35.93 -33.99
CA ILE A 147 -15.77 37.29 -34.47
C ILE A 147 -17.04 38.14 -34.62
N PHE A 148 -18.19 37.54 -34.95
CA PHE A 148 -19.45 38.28 -35.06
C PHE A 148 -19.96 38.76 -33.69
N TYR A 149 -19.78 37.97 -32.64
CA TYR A 149 -20.18 38.32 -31.27
C TYR A 149 -19.18 39.27 -30.62
N GLN A 150 -17.88 39.07 -30.85
CA GLN A 150 -16.81 40.01 -30.50
C GLN A 150 -17.05 41.40 -31.09
N LEU A 151 -17.45 41.46 -32.37
CA LEU A 151 -17.77 42.70 -33.07
C LEU A 151 -19.09 43.34 -32.56
N CYS A 152 -20.13 42.55 -32.27
CA CYS A 152 -21.38 43.06 -31.67
C CYS A 152 -21.20 43.56 -30.23
N ALA A 153 -20.40 42.87 -29.39
CA ALA A 153 -20.06 43.33 -28.05
C ALA A 153 -19.30 44.66 -28.08
N SER A 154 -18.41 44.81 -29.07
CA SER A 154 -17.59 46.00 -29.28
C SER A 154 -18.30 47.15 -30.01
N ALA A 155 -19.57 46.99 -30.42
CA ALA A 155 -20.32 47.96 -31.24
C ALA A 155 -20.41 49.39 -30.65
N LYS A 156 -20.23 49.54 -29.34
CA LYS A 156 -20.24 50.85 -28.65
C LYS A 156 -18.93 51.64 -28.77
N LEU A 157 -17.83 51.00 -29.18
CA LEU A 157 -16.53 51.65 -29.35
C LEU A 157 -16.60 52.73 -30.46
N PRO A 158 -15.92 53.89 -30.29
CA PRO A 158 -16.03 55.00 -31.22
C PRO A 158 -15.65 54.65 -32.66
N GLU A 159 -14.61 53.83 -32.85
CA GLU A 159 -14.17 53.34 -34.16
C GLU A 159 -15.19 52.42 -34.85
N PHE A 160 -16.05 51.72 -34.09
CA PHE A 160 -17.05 50.80 -34.63
C PHE A 160 -18.44 51.40 -34.82
N LYS A 161 -18.68 52.64 -34.37
CA LYS A 161 -19.96 53.34 -34.64
C LYS A 161 -20.28 53.44 -36.14
N MET A 162 -19.26 53.58 -36.99
CA MET A 162 -19.44 53.62 -38.45
C MET A 162 -19.98 52.32 -39.05
N LEU A 163 -19.88 51.19 -38.33
CA LEU A 163 -20.40 49.87 -38.74
C LEU A 163 -21.91 49.73 -38.49
N ARG A 164 -22.53 50.68 -37.78
CA ARG A 164 -23.97 50.72 -37.43
C ARG A 164 -24.47 49.40 -36.82
N LEU A 165 -23.70 48.84 -35.88
CA LEU A 165 -23.99 47.53 -35.28
C LEU A 165 -24.92 47.64 -34.06
N GLY A 166 -25.81 46.66 -33.92
CA GLY A 166 -26.64 46.44 -32.74
C GLY A 166 -26.09 45.34 -31.82
N ASN A 167 -26.95 44.80 -30.95
CA ASN A 167 -26.63 43.57 -30.21
C ASN A 167 -26.72 42.33 -31.14
N ALA A 168 -26.24 41.17 -30.66
CA ALA A 168 -26.29 39.93 -31.43
C ALA A 168 -27.71 39.42 -31.76
N ASN A 169 -28.74 39.85 -31.04
CA ASN A 169 -30.14 39.48 -31.30
C ASN A 169 -30.78 40.32 -32.43
N ASN A 170 -30.18 41.45 -32.80
CA ASN A 170 -30.66 42.30 -33.90
C ASN A 170 -30.39 41.68 -35.29
N PHE A 171 -29.41 40.79 -35.42
CA PHE A 171 -29.01 40.20 -36.71
C PHE A 171 -29.50 38.77 -36.88
N HIS A 172 -30.10 38.48 -38.03
CA HIS A 172 -30.63 37.15 -38.37
C HIS A 172 -29.55 36.06 -38.33
N TYR A 173 -28.30 36.37 -38.74
CA TYR A 173 -27.20 35.42 -38.77
C TYR A 173 -26.52 35.16 -37.41
N THR A 174 -26.92 35.81 -36.32
CA THR A 174 -26.34 35.57 -34.97
C THR A 174 -27.36 35.19 -33.91
N LYS A 175 -28.67 35.30 -34.21
CA LYS A 175 -29.76 35.10 -33.24
C LYS A 175 -30.44 33.72 -33.30
N GLN A 176 -30.17 32.90 -34.31
CA GLN A 176 -30.96 31.67 -34.57
C GLN A 176 -30.82 30.64 -33.45
N GLY A 177 -29.60 30.45 -32.92
CA GLY A 177 -29.34 29.47 -31.87
C GLY A 177 -29.72 29.91 -30.44
N GLY A 178 -30.36 31.06 -30.24
CA GLY A 178 -30.87 31.51 -28.93
C GLY A 178 -29.84 31.92 -27.87
N SER A 179 -28.56 31.54 -28.03
CA SER A 179 -27.48 31.74 -27.05
C SER A 179 -26.50 32.85 -27.48
N PRO A 180 -26.77 34.16 -27.21
CA PRO A 180 -25.88 35.24 -27.64
C PRO A 180 -24.55 35.32 -26.87
N VAL A 181 -24.49 34.85 -25.62
CA VAL A 181 -23.34 34.96 -24.70
C VAL A 181 -22.87 33.56 -24.28
N ILE A 182 -21.57 33.38 -24.05
CA ILE A 182 -20.99 32.18 -23.44
C ILE A 182 -20.68 32.46 -21.97
N GLU A 183 -21.03 31.56 -21.07
CA GLU A 183 -20.72 31.68 -19.64
C GLU A 183 -19.20 31.74 -19.41
N GLY A 184 -18.73 32.78 -18.70
CA GLY A 184 -17.31 32.97 -18.38
C GLY A 184 -16.43 33.58 -19.49
N VAL A 185 -16.98 33.86 -20.68
CA VAL A 185 -16.22 34.49 -21.79
C VAL A 185 -16.68 35.92 -22.02
N ASP A 186 -15.73 36.86 -22.08
CA ASP A 186 -15.97 38.27 -22.40
C ASP A 186 -15.57 38.55 -23.85
N ASP A 187 -16.54 38.46 -24.76
CA ASP A 187 -16.34 38.70 -26.20
C ASP A 187 -15.71 40.10 -26.49
N THR A 188 -15.82 41.07 -25.57
CA THR A 188 -15.17 42.40 -25.70
C THR A 188 -13.66 42.32 -25.51
N LYS A 189 -13.19 41.52 -24.53
CA LYS A 189 -11.76 41.29 -24.29
C LYS A 189 -11.15 40.45 -25.40
N GLU A 190 -11.86 39.44 -25.88
CA GLU A 190 -11.39 38.62 -27.00
C GLU A 190 -11.31 39.43 -28.31
N MET A 191 -12.16 40.45 -28.50
CA MET A 191 -11.98 41.40 -29.60
C MET A 191 -10.67 42.21 -29.48
N ALA A 192 -10.31 42.64 -28.26
CA ALA A 192 -9.05 43.33 -28.01
C ALA A 192 -7.83 42.41 -28.25
N HIS A 193 -7.88 41.16 -27.80
CA HIS A 193 -6.86 40.15 -28.10
C HIS A 193 -6.73 39.88 -29.60
N THR A 194 -7.85 39.77 -30.32
CA THR A 194 -7.86 39.56 -31.78
C THR A 194 -7.22 40.74 -32.52
N ARG A 195 -7.50 41.99 -32.13
CA ARG A 195 -6.85 43.18 -32.70
C ARG A 195 -5.35 43.21 -32.41
N GLN A 196 -4.94 42.91 -31.18
CA GLN A 196 -3.51 42.81 -30.82
C GLN A 196 -2.79 41.76 -31.66
N ALA A 197 -3.39 40.57 -31.83
CA ALA A 197 -2.87 39.50 -32.67
C ALA A 197 -2.73 39.91 -34.15
N CYS A 198 -3.74 40.58 -34.72
CA CYS A 198 -3.67 41.15 -36.07
C CYS A 198 -2.49 42.12 -36.22
N THR A 199 -2.28 42.99 -35.23
CA THR A 199 -1.16 43.95 -35.22
C THR A 199 0.20 43.26 -35.14
N LEU A 200 0.36 42.25 -34.27
CA LEU A 200 1.59 41.45 -34.16
C LEU A 200 1.94 40.70 -35.45
N LEU A 201 0.92 40.30 -36.23
CA LEU A 201 1.06 39.66 -37.54
C LEU A 201 1.08 40.65 -38.71
N GLY A 202 1.27 41.95 -38.46
CA GLY A 202 1.51 42.95 -39.50
C GLY A 202 0.27 43.36 -40.30
N ILE A 203 -0.93 42.97 -39.89
CA ILE A 203 -2.17 43.45 -40.51
C ILE A 203 -2.41 44.88 -40.03
N SER A 204 -2.18 45.86 -40.91
CA SER A 204 -2.34 47.29 -40.58
C SER A 204 -3.76 47.63 -40.14
N GLU A 205 -3.92 48.64 -39.29
CA GLU A 205 -5.23 49.06 -38.76
C GLU A 205 -6.27 49.37 -39.85
N SER A 206 -5.82 49.90 -40.99
CA SER A 206 -6.66 50.13 -42.17
C SER A 206 -7.26 48.83 -42.75
N TYR A 207 -6.48 47.76 -42.84
CA TYR A 207 -6.96 46.44 -43.25
C TYR A 207 -7.78 45.77 -42.13
N GLN A 208 -7.42 45.94 -40.85
CA GLN A 208 -8.25 45.45 -39.73
C GLN A 208 -9.66 46.05 -39.78
N MET A 209 -9.77 47.38 -39.91
CA MET A 209 -11.06 48.07 -40.10
C MET A 209 -11.77 47.59 -41.37
N GLY A 210 -11.04 47.21 -42.41
CA GLY A 210 -11.58 46.59 -43.61
C GLY A 210 -12.23 45.23 -43.36
N ILE A 211 -11.55 44.33 -42.63
CA ILE A 211 -12.09 43.03 -42.19
C ILE A 211 -13.40 43.26 -41.42
N PHE A 212 -13.38 44.13 -40.41
CA PHE A 212 -14.56 44.43 -39.59
C PHE A 212 -15.71 45.07 -40.38
N ARG A 213 -15.40 45.90 -41.38
CA ARG A 213 -16.37 46.50 -42.32
C ARG A 213 -17.06 45.45 -43.18
N ILE A 214 -16.33 44.46 -43.70
CA ILE A 214 -16.88 43.36 -44.50
C ILE A 214 -17.77 42.46 -43.63
N LEU A 215 -17.31 42.10 -42.42
CA LEU A 215 -18.08 41.29 -41.46
C LEU A 215 -19.38 41.98 -41.02
N ALA A 216 -19.33 43.30 -40.74
CA ALA A 216 -20.53 44.09 -40.46
C ALA A 216 -21.51 44.09 -41.64
N GLY A 217 -21.01 44.21 -42.88
CA GLY A 217 -21.84 44.08 -44.08
C GLY A 217 -22.50 42.70 -44.20
N ILE A 218 -21.81 41.60 -43.88
CA ILE A 218 -22.42 40.26 -43.85
C ILE A 218 -23.59 40.19 -42.84
N LEU A 219 -23.46 40.79 -41.66
CA LEU A 219 -24.53 40.86 -40.67
C LEU A 219 -25.75 41.65 -41.16
N HIS A 220 -25.52 42.82 -41.79
CA HIS A 220 -26.60 43.64 -42.37
C HIS A 220 -27.25 42.96 -43.59
N LEU A 221 -26.48 42.25 -44.41
CA LEU A 221 -26.99 41.46 -45.55
C LEU A 221 -27.99 40.39 -45.07
N GLY A 222 -27.71 39.70 -43.96
CA GLY A 222 -28.63 38.71 -43.38
C GLY A 222 -29.97 39.27 -42.91
N ASN A 223 -30.03 40.58 -42.62
CA ASN A 223 -31.26 41.28 -42.28
C ASN A 223 -32.04 41.77 -43.52
N VAL A 224 -31.55 41.58 -44.75
CA VAL A 224 -32.31 41.88 -45.97
C VAL A 224 -33.49 40.91 -46.09
N ALA A 225 -34.71 41.47 -46.03
CA ALA A 225 -35.96 40.72 -46.08
C ALA A 225 -36.65 40.89 -47.45
N PHE A 226 -37.13 39.76 -48.00
CA PHE A 226 -37.81 39.72 -49.29
C PHE A 226 -39.34 39.62 -49.11
N THR A 227 -40.06 40.48 -49.84
CA THR A 227 -41.52 40.41 -49.99
C THR A 227 -41.88 39.68 -51.28
N SER A 228 -42.84 38.77 -51.22
CA SER A 228 -43.33 38.07 -52.42
C SER A 228 -44.15 39.03 -53.29
N ARG A 229 -44.09 38.83 -54.61
CA ARG A 229 -44.84 39.54 -55.62
C ARG A 229 -45.50 38.52 -56.56
N ASP A 230 -46.39 38.99 -57.44
CA ASP A 230 -47.10 38.13 -58.39
C ASP A 230 -46.14 37.33 -59.29
N SER A 231 -46.64 36.20 -59.82
CA SER A 231 -45.89 35.30 -60.72
C SER A 231 -44.59 34.71 -60.12
N ASP A 232 -44.63 34.29 -58.85
CA ASP A 232 -43.50 33.65 -58.14
C ASP A 232 -42.21 34.50 -58.15
N SER A 233 -42.37 35.81 -57.97
CA SER A 233 -41.29 36.78 -57.92
C SER A 233 -41.14 37.41 -56.53
N CYS A 234 -40.09 38.18 -56.30
CA CYS A 234 -39.88 38.90 -55.04
C CYS A 234 -39.34 40.31 -55.27
N ALA A 235 -39.51 41.16 -54.26
CA ALA A 235 -38.97 42.51 -54.19
C ALA A 235 -38.52 42.84 -52.76
N ILE A 236 -37.51 43.71 -52.64
CA ILE A 236 -37.08 44.30 -51.36
C ILE A 236 -38.01 45.49 -51.04
N PRO A 237 -38.38 45.75 -49.76
CA PRO A 237 -39.15 46.93 -49.39
C PRO A 237 -38.47 48.25 -49.83
N PRO A 238 -39.25 49.31 -50.14
CA PRO A 238 -38.67 50.60 -50.51
C PRO A 238 -37.90 51.21 -49.33
N LYS A 239 -36.72 51.79 -49.60
CA LYS A 239 -35.80 52.35 -48.58
C LYS A 239 -35.45 51.36 -47.45
N HIS A 240 -35.12 50.12 -47.80
CA HIS A 240 -34.80 49.08 -46.82
C HIS A 240 -33.48 49.36 -46.10
N GLU A 241 -33.55 49.82 -44.85
CA GLU A 241 -32.40 50.27 -44.05
C GLU A 241 -31.23 49.26 -44.02
N PRO A 242 -31.41 47.95 -43.72
CA PRO A 242 -30.32 46.97 -43.77
C PRO A 242 -29.62 46.87 -45.14
N LEU A 243 -30.33 47.08 -46.25
CA LEU A 243 -29.71 47.07 -47.58
C LEU A 243 -28.95 48.38 -47.83
N SER A 244 -29.49 49.51 -47.39
CA SER A 244 -28.80 50.81 -47.46
C SER A 244 -27.48 50.78 -46.68
N ILE A 245 -27.49 50.21 -45.46
CA ILE A 245 -26.28 50.04 -44.66
C ILE A 245 -25.31 49.05 -45.34
N PHE A 246 -25.80 47.94 -45.89
CA PHE A 246 -24.97 47.00 -46.65
C PHE A 246 -24.27 47.67 -47.84
N SER A 247 -24.99 48.42 -48.67
CA SER A 247 -24.41 49.10 -49.85
C SER A 247 -23.38 50.17 -49.47
N ASP A 248 -23.62 50.93 -48.39
CA ASP A 248 -22.68 51.92 -47.82
C ASP A 248 -21.40 51.23 -47.27
N LEU A 249 -21.57 50.17 -46.48
CA LEU A 249 -20.44 49.39 -45.96
C LEU A 249 -19.67 48.65 -47.06
N MET A 250 -20.33 48.13 -48.09
CA MET A 250 -19.65 47.45 -49.20
C MET A 250 -19.16 48.41 -50.29
N GLY A 251 -19.52 49.71 -50.24
CA GLY A 251 -19.11 50.71 -51.23
C GLY A 251 -19.67 50.46 -52.64
N VAL A 252 -20.88 49.90 -52.73
CA VAL A 252 -21.57 49.51 -53.96
C VAL A 252 -22.87 50.30 -54.15
N ASP A 253 -23.42 50.30 -55.36
CA ASP A 253 -24.69 50.96 -55.63
C ASP A 253 -25.88 50.22 -54.97
N TYR A 254 -26.87 50.99 -54.49
CA TYR A 254 -28.05 50.45 -53.82
C TYR A 254 -29.04 49.83 -54.81
N GLU A 255 -29.31 50.50 -55.93
CA GLU A 255 -30.30 50.03 -56.93
C GLU A 255 -29.75 48.83 -57.71
N GLU A 256 -28.45 48.84 -58.07
CA GLU A 256 -27.80 47.71 -58.73
C GLU A 256 -27.83 46.44 -57.85
N MET A 257 -27.52 46.56 -56.56
CA MET A 257 -27.59 45.44 -55.61
C MET A 257 -29.04 45.01 -55.36
N CYS A 258 -29.98 45.95 -55.19
CA CYS A 258 -31.40 45.66 -55.02
C CYS A 258 -31.97 44.87 -56.22
N HIS A 259 -31.60 45.26 -57.44
CA HIS A 259 -31.99 44.56 -58.66
C HIS A 259 -31.47 43.11 -58.69
N TRP A 260 -30.16 42.89 -58.51
CA TRP A 260 -29.55 41.56 -58.62
C TRP A 260 -29.77 40.63 -57.41
N LEU A 261 -30.35 41.12 -56.31
CA LEU A 261 -30.88 40.28 -55.23
C LEU A 261 -32.25 39.66 -55.58
N CYS A 262 -33.04 40.30 -56.46
CA CYS A 262 -34.38 39.84 -56.87
C CYS A 262 -34.46 39.33 -58.31
N HIS A 263 -33.40 39.47 -59.10
CA HIS A 263 -33.32 39.05 -60.49
C HIS A 263 -32.05 38.25 -60.77
N ARG A 264 -32.15 37.34 -61.74
CA ARG A 264 -31.02 36.54 -62.23
C ARG A 264 -30.95 36.65 -63.75
N LYS A 265 -29.73 36.79 -64.29
CA LYS A 265 -29.49 36.68 -65.73
C LYS A 265 -29.47 35.20 -66.13
N LEU A 266 -30.09 34.88 -67.26
CA LEU A 266 -30.06 33.56 -67.87
C LEU A 266 -29.51 33.69 -69.29
N ALA A 267 -28.31 33.14 -69.48
CA ALA A 267 -27.57 33.15 -70.74
C ALA A 267 -27.80 31.85 -71.51
N THR A 268 -28.61 31.95 -72.58
CA THR A 268 -28.73 30.93 -73.63
C THR A 268 -27.59 31.11 -74.63
N ALA A 269 -27.38 30.15 -75.55
CA ALA A 269 -26.27 30.20 -76.50
C ALA A 269 -26.27 31.42 -77.46
N THR A 270 -27.42 32.07 -77.64
CA THR A 270 -27.63 33.20 -78.56
C THR A 270 -28.15 34.47 -77.89
N GLU A 271 -28.72 34.39 -76.69
CA GLU A 271 -29.45 35.49 -76.04
C GLU A 271 -29.25 35.49 -74.52
N THR A 272 -29.33 36.67 -73.90
CA THR A 272 -29.38 36.80 -72.43
C THR A 272 -30.66 37.49 -72.00
N TYR A 273 -31.44 36.82 -71.15
CA TYR A 273 -32.66 37.39 -70.56
C TYR A 273 -32.53 37.55 -69.05
N ILE A 274 -33.30 38.47 -68.47
CA ILE A 274 -33.36 38.68 -67.02
C ILE A 274 -34.66 38.05 -66.51
N LYS A 275 -34.55 37.17 -65.51
CA LYS A 275 -35.70 36.52 -64.87
C LYS A 275 -35.82 36.99 -63.41
N PRO A 276 -37.02 37.41 -62.96
CA PRO A 276 -37.32 37.49 -61.54
C PRO A 276 -37.17 36.12 -60.87
N ILE A 277 -36.77 36.11 -59.59
CA ILE A 277 -36.64 34.87 -58.80
C ILE A 277 -37.62 34.88 -57.63
N SER A 278 -37.98 33.70 -57.14
CA SER A 278 -38.91 33.57 -56.02
C SER A 278 -38.29 34.02 -54.70
N LYS A 279 -39.12 34.32 -53.70
CA LYS A 279 -38.67 34.71 -52.34
C LYS A 279 -37.68 33.72 -51.74
N LEU A 280 -37.91 32.42 -51.92
CA LEU A 280 -37.02 31.37 -51.43
C LEU A 280 -35.67 31.39 -52.17
N GLN A 281 -35.70 31.53 -53.50
CA GLN A 281 -34.48 31.63 -54.31
C GLN A 281 -33.65 32.87 -53.98
N ALA A 282 -34.28 34.03 -53.73
CA ALA A 282 -33.59 35.24 -53.30
C ALA A 282 -32.96 35.11 -51.90
N THR A 283 -33.66 34.44 -50.97
CA THR A 283 -33.13 34.13 -49.64
C THR A 283 -31.92 33.21 -49.74
N ASN A 284 -32.01 32.11 -50.50
CA ASN A 284 -30.90 31.19 -50.73
C ASN A 284 -29.72 31.89 -51.44
N ALA A 285 -29.98 32.82 -52.38
CA ALA A 285 -28.93 33.56 -53.08
C ALA A 285 -28.21 34.58 -52.17
N ARG A 286 -28.96 35.32 -51.33
CA ARG A 286 -28.41 36.17 -50.26
C ARG A 286 -27.50 35.38 -49.33
N ASP A 287 -27.93 34.19 -48.93
CA ASP A 287 -27.18 33.32 -48.03
C ASP A 287 -25.94 32.71 -48.72
N ALA A 288 -26.04 32.36 -50.01
CA ALA A 288 -24.90 31.96 -50.83
C ALA A 288 -23.86 33.09 -50.96
N LEU A 289 -24.31 34.32 -51.19
CA LEU A 289 -23.45 35.50 -51.26
C LEU A 289 -22.73 35.76 -49.94
N ALA A 290 -23.45 35.71 -48.80
CA ALA A 290 -22.88 35.86 -47.46
C ALA A 290 -21.79 34.81 -47.17
N LYS A 291 -22.08 33.53 -47.45
CA LYS A 291 -21.11 32.42 -47.33
C LYS A 291 -19.87 32.62 -48.22
N HIS A 292 -20.06 33.13 -49.43
CA HIS A 292 -18.97 33.33 -50.39
C HIS A 292 -18.05 34.49 -49.99
N ILE A 293 -18.60 35.63 -49.57
CA ILE A 293 -17.82 36.75 -49.02
C ILE A 293 -17.01 36.28 -47.81
N TYR A 294 -17.66 35.58 -46.87
CA TYR A 294 -16.98 35.06 -45.67
C TYR A 294 -15.84 34.10 -46.02
N ALA A 295 -16.07 33.15 -46.93
CA ALA A 295 -15.05 32.19 -47.34
C ALA A 295 -13.84 32.86 -48.03
N LYS A 296 -14.06 33.84 -48.92
CA LYS A 296 -12.96 34.59 -49.55
C LYS A 296 -12.22 35.48 -48.54
N LEU A 297 -12.93 36.13 -47.60
CA LEU A 297 -12.31 36.90 -46.52
C LEU A 297 -11.46 36.01 -45.60
N PHE A 298 -11.96 34.83 -45.24
CA PHE A 298 -11.23 33.84 -44.44
C PHE A 298 -9.92 33.41 -45.13
N SER A 299 -9.97 33.08 -46.42
CA SER A 299 -8.77 32.78 -47.22
C SER A 299 -7.78 33.96 -47.24
N TRP A 300 -8.26 35.18 -47.52
CA TRP A 300 -7.42 36.38 -47.56
C TRP A 300 -6.70 36.64 -46.22
N ILE A 301 -7.36 36.39 -45.08
CA ILE A 301 -6.74 36.51 -43.75
C ILE A 301 -5.64 35.45 -43.58
N VAL A 302 -5.91 34.19 -43.96
CA VAL A 302 -4.90 33.11 -43.92
C VAL A 302 -3.69 33.45 -44.79
N ASP A 303 -3.90 34.01 -45.98
CA ASP A 303 -2.81 34.40 -46.89
C ASP A 303 -1.95 35.54 -46.32
N HIS A 304 -2.55 36.52 -45.63
CA HIS A 304 -1.81 37.59 -44.96
C HIS A 304 -1.07 37.09 -43.71
N VAL A 305 -1.67 36.19 -42.94
CA VAL A 305 -0.99 35.50 -41.84
C VAL A 305 0.20 34.69 -42.36
N ASN A 306 0.06 34.00 -43.49
CA ASN A 306 1.15 33.27 -44.14
C ASN A 306 2.29 34.19 -44.61
N GLN A 307 1.98 35.36 -45.19
CA GLN A 307 3.00 36.36 -45.54
C GLN A 307 3.82 36.82 -44.32
N ALA A 308 3.18 36.95 -43.14
CA ALA A 308 3.85 37.34 -41.90
C ALA A 308 4.65 36.21 -41.22
N LEU A 309 4.30 34.95 -41.52
CA LEU A 309 4.95 33.71 -41.02
C LEU A 309 6.04 33.17 -41.95
N HIS A 310 6.04 33.57 -43.22
CA HIS A 310 7.05 33.17 -44.20
C HIS A 310 8.42 33.77 -43.90
N SER A 311 9.46 33.02 -44.29
CA SER A 311 10.86 33.39 -44.12
C SER A 311 11.51 33.69 -45.45
N ALA A 312 12.50 34.59 -45.47
CA ALA A 312 13.38 34.79 -46.62
C ALA A 312 14.38 33.62 -46.80
N VAL A 313 14.57 32.78 -45.77
CA VAL A 313 15.50 31.64 -45.81
C VAL A 313 14.86 30.45 -46.53
N LYS A 314 15.62 29.81 -47.43
CA LYS A 314 15.14 28.62 -48.15
C LYS A 314 14.97 27.43 -47.21
N GLN A 315 13.74 26.95 -47.09
CA GLN A 315 13.37 25.78 -46.31
C GLN A 315 14.05 24.49 -46.81
N HIS A 316 14.51 23.66 -45.86
CA HIS A 316 15.08 22.33 -46.12
C HIS A 316 14.06 21.21 -45.84
N SER A 317 13.33 21.31 -44.73
CA SER A 317 12.34 20.30 -44.30
C SER A 317 11.18 20.95 -43.55
N PHE A 318 10.13 20.18 -43.23
CA PHE A 318 9.08 20.60 -42.29
C PHE A 318 8.58 19.50 -41.36
N ILE A 319 8.00 19.95 -40.25
CA ILE A 319 7.06 19.18 -39.43
C ILE A 319 5.70 19.86 -39.57
N GLY A 320 4.72 19.16 -40.12
CA GLY A 320 3.33 19.58 -40.17
C GLY A 320 2.60 19.22 -38.88
N VAL A 321 1.72 20.09 -38.39
CA VAL A 321 0.80 19.79 -37.28
C VAL A 321 -0.63 19.97 -37.79
N LEU A 322 -1.37 18.86 -37.89
CA LEU A 322 -2.77 18.83 -38.31
C LEU A 322 -3.67 18.82 -37.07
N ASP A 323 -4.41 19.90 -36.86
CA ASP A 323 -5.55 19.99 -35.95
C ASP A 323 -6.83 19.92 -36.80
N ILE A 324 -7.51 18.78 -36.78
CA ILE A 324 -8.75 18.54 -37.53
C ILE A 324 -9.86 18.08 -36.59
N TYR A 325 -11.10 18.41 -36.94
CA TYR A 325 -12.29 17.86 -36.29
C TYR A 325 -12.27 16.32 -36.27
N GLY A 326 -12.78 15.74 -35.19
CA GLY A 326 -12.95 14.29 -35.07
C GLY A 326 -14.22 13.82 -35.77
N PHE A 327 -14.52 12.53 -35.61
CA PHE A 327 -15.81 11.95 -36.01
C PHE A 327 -16.96 12.62 -35.22
N GLU A 328 -17.99 13.10 -35.91
CA GLU A 328 -19.16 13.78 -35.31
C GLU A 328 -20.43 12.95 -35.50
N THR A 329 -21.24 12.86 -34.44
CA THR A 329 -22.55 12.20 -34.48
C THR A 329 -23.48 12.92 -33.52
N PHE A 330 -24.49 13.58 -34.08
CA PHE A 330 -25.55 14.31 -33.40
C PHE A 330 -26.89 13.59 -33.59
N GLU A 331 -27.94 14.10 -32.94
CA GLU A 331 -29.32 13.58 -33.08
C GLU A 331 -29.85 13.80 -34.51
N ILE A 332 -29.46 14.92 -35.13
CA ILE A 332 -29.75 15.25 -36.52
C ILE A 332 -28.42 15.50 -37.23
N ASN A 333 -28.02 14.59 -38.14
CA ASN A 333 -26.81 14.75 -38.96
C ASN A 333 -27.21 15.20 -40.36
N SER A 334 -26.51 16.19 -40.89
CA SER A 334 -26.72 16.74 -42.24
C SER A 334 -25.43 16.67 -43.07
N PHE A 335 -25.39 17.41 -44.19
CA PHE A 335 -24.28 17.41 -45.15
C PHE A 335 -22.92 17.75 -44.51
N GLU A 336 -22.91 18.62 -43.50
CA GLU A 336 -21.71 19.02 -42.75
C GLU A 336 -21.09 17.83 -42.00
N GLN A 337 -21.89 17.08 -41.23
CA GLN A 337 -21.43 15.88 -40.51
C GLN A 337 -20.99 14.78 -41.49
N PHE A 338 -21.69 14.64 -42.63
CA PHE A 338 -21.33 13.69 -43.67
C PHE A 338 -19.93 13.99 -44.26
N CYS A 339 -19.66 15.25 -44.58
CA CYS A 339 -18.33 15.72 -44.98
C CYS A 339 -17.27 15.48 -43.88
N ILE A 340 -17.58 15.83 -42.63
CA ILE A 340 -16.70 15.63 -41.48
C ILE A 340 -16.30 14.16 -41.29
N ASN A 341 -17.27 13.25 -41.39
CA ASN A 341 -17.07 11.82 -41.20
C ASN A 341 -16.36 11.16 -42.40
N TYR A 342 -16.61 11.63 -43.63
CA TYR A 342 -15.84 11.22 -44.82
C TYR A 342 -14.34 11.60 -44.71
N ALA A 343 -14.01 12.78 -44.19
CA ALA A 343 -12.62 13.14 -43.92
C ALA A 343 -11.97 12.24 -42.84
N ASN A 344 -12.72 11.88 -41.79
CA ASN A 344 -12.23 10.97 -40.76
C ASN A 344 -12.03 9.53 -41.29
N GLU A 345 -12.88 9.04 -42.20
CA GLU A 345 -12.67 7.75 -42.90
C GLU A 345 -11.35 7.74 -43.68
N LYS A 346 -11.05 8.80 -44.45
CA LYS A 346 -9.80 8.93 -45.21
C LYS A 346 -8.56 8.98 -44.30
N LEU A 347 -8.61 9.74 -43.22
CA LEU A 347 -7.51 9.79 -42.23
C LEU A 347 -7.33 8.44 -41.52
N GLN A 348 -8.42 7.75 -41.20
CA GLN A 348 -8.37 6.43 -40.58
C GLN A 348 -7.81 5.37 -41.54
N GLN A 349 -8.09 5.47 -42.84
CA GLN A 349 -7.48 4.60 -43.85
C GLN A 349 -5.96 4.76 -43.90
N GLN A 350 -5.45 5.99 -43.95
CA GLN A 350 -4.01 6.25 -43.92
C GLN A 350 -3.38 5.73 -42.62
N PHE A 351 -4.02 5.99 -41.48
CA PHE A 351 -3.58 5.48 -40.18
C PHE A 351 -3.45 3.96 -40.19
N ASN A 352 -4.50 3.26 -40.66
CA ASN A 352 -4.52 1.81 -40.71
C ASN A 352 -3.40 1.25 -41.60
N MET A 353 -3.20 1.84 -42.79
CA MET A 353 -2.13 1.47 -43.72
C MET A 353 -0.74 1.73 -43.14
N HIS A 354 -0.55 2.83 -42.40
CA HIS A 354 0.71 3.17 -41.76
C HIS A 354 1.05 2.24 -40.59
N VAL A 355 0.08 1.97 -39.69
CA VAL A 355 0.25 1.01 -38.59
C VAL A 355 0.57 -0.39 -39.11
N PHE A 356 -0.13 -0.83 -40.17
CA PHE A 356 0.13 -2.13 -40.80
C PHE A 356 1.54 -2.21 -41.40
N LYS A 357 2.02 -1.13 -42.05
CA LYS A 357 3.39 -1.06 -42.56
C LYS A 357 4.45 -1.10 -41.45
N LEU A 358 4.24 -0.38 -40.34
CA LEU A 358 5.17 -0.42 -39.19
C LEU A 358 5.23 -1.83 -38.56
N GLU A 359 4.10 -2.54 -38.47
CA GLU A 359 4.08 -3.94 -38.02
C GLU A 359 4.86 -4.86 -38.96
N GLN A 360 4.70 -4.72 -40.28
CA GLN A 360 5.47 -5.46 -41.27
C GLN A 360 6.98 -5.19 -41.15
N GLU A 361 7.38 -3.91 -41.00
CA GLU A 361 8.78 -3.51 -40.88
C GLU A 361 9.43 -4.09 -39.61
N GLU A 362 8.74 -4.10 -38.46
CA GLU A 362 9.24 -4.75 -37.24
C GLU A 362 9.30 -6.28 -37.37
N TYR A 363 8.33 -6.94 -38.03
CA TYR A 363 8.40 -8.38 -38.30
C TYR A 363 9.54 -8.74 -39.26
N MET A 364 9.78 -7.95 -40.32
CA MET A 364 10.91 -8.13 -41.23
C MET A 364 12.25 -7.95 -40.52
N LYS A 365 12.38 -6.90 -39.70
CA LYS A 365 13.57 -6.61 -38.87
C LYS A 365 13.87 -7.71 -37.86
N GLU A 366 12.83 -8.30 -37.27
CA GLU A 366 12.94 -9.45 -36.36
C GLU A 366 12.99 -10.81 -37.08
N GLN A 367 12.91 -10.85 -38.41
CA GLN A 367 12.96 -12.06 -39.25
C GLN A 367 11.82 -13.06 -38.97
N ILE A 368 10.63 -12.56 -38.67
CA ILE A 368 9.42 -13.36 -38.43
C ILE A 368 8.68 -13.56 -39.76
N PRO A 369 8.19 -14.79 -40.07
CA PRO A 369 7.35 -15.03 -41.23
C PRO A 369 6.02 -14.28 -41.07
N TRP A 370 5.86 -13.20 -41.83
CA TRP A 370 4.62 -12.44 -41.86
C TRP A 370 3.66 -13.07 -42.88
N THR A 371 2.57 -13.64 -42.39
CA THR A 371 1.38 -13.87 -43.22
C THR A 371 0.60 -12.55 -43.30
N LEU A 372 -0.12 -12.33 -44.41
CA LEU A 372 -1.05 -11.19 -44.50
C LEU A 372 -2.07 -11.32 -43.36
N ILE A 373 -2.04 -10.41 -42.40
CA ILE A 373 -3.06 -10.36 -41.34
C ILE A 373 -4.32 -9.80 -41.99
N ASP A 374 -5.44 -10.51 -41.86
CA ASP A 374 -6.74 -10.01 -42.30
C ASP A 374 -7.04 -8.69 -41.57
N PHE A 375 -6.91 -7.60 -42.32
CA PHE A 375 -7.09 -6.24 -41.85
C PHE A 375 -8.47 -5.72 -42.26
N TYR A 376 -9.10 -4.93 -41.38
CA TYR A 376 -10.40 -4.33 -41.62
C TYR A 376 -10.30 -3.10 -42.54
N ASP A 377 -10.21 -3.35 -43.85
CA ASP A 377 -10.14 -2.31 -44.85
C ASP A 377 -11.45 -1.49 -44.94
N ASN A 378 -11.34 -0.18 -44.72
CA ASN A 378 -12.43 0.79 -44.83
C ASN A 378 -12.53 1.42 -46.24
N GLN A 379 -11.69 1.05 -47.20
CA GLN A 379 -11.83 1.41 -48.61
C GLN A 379 -13.24 1.16 -49.19
N PRO A 380 -14.00 0.10 -48.82
CA PRO A 380 -15.38 -0.08 -49.29
C PRO A 380 -16.34 1.03 -48.82
N CYS A 381 -16.15 1.57 -47.61
CA CYS A 381 -16.91 2.71 -47.09
C CYS A 381 -16.55 3.99 -47.84
N ILE A 382 -15.27 4.21 -48.07
CA ILE A 382 -14.76 5.33 -48.87
C ILE A 382 -15.29 5.26 -50.31
N ASN A 383 -15.31 4.08 -50.92
CA ASN A 383 -15.85 3.86 -52.26
C ASN A 383 -17.35 4.18 -52.33
N LEU A 384 -18.14 3.76 -51.34
CA LEU A 384 -19.57 4.12 -51.25
C LEU A 384 -19.79 5.64 -51.27
N ILE A 385 -18.87 6.41 -50.68
CA ILE A 385 -18.95 7.88 -50.61
C ILE A 385 -18.45 8.55 -51.89
N GLU A 386 -17.22 8.25 -52.36
CA GLU A 386 -16.49 9.05 -53.36
C GLU A 386 -16.43 8.44 -54.77
N SER A 387 -16.76 7.15 -54.94
CA SER A 387 -16.64 6.49 -56.25
C SER A 387 -17.74 6.96 -57.22
N LYS A 388 -17.60 6.56 -58.49
CA LYS A 388 -18.61 6.84 -59.50
C LYS A 388 -19.88 6.03 -59.21
N LEU A 389 -21.05 6.68 -59.24
CA LEU A 389 -22.30 6.20 -58.64
C LEU A 389 -22.28 6.05 -57.10
N GLY A 390 -21.32 6.66 -56.41
CA GLY A 390 -21.31 6.82 -54.95
C GLY A 390 -22.17 8.00 -54.48
N ILE A 391 -22.32 8.17 -53.16
CA ILE A 391 -23.24 9.14 -52.55
C ILE A 391 -22.96 10.58 -53.03
N LEU A 392 -21.70 11.00 -53.09
CA LEU A 392 -21.33 12.34 -53.59
C LEU A 392 -21.60 12.52 -55.09
N ASP A 393 -21.36 11.49 -55.90
CA ASP A 393 -21.55 11.54 -57.36
C ASP A 393 -23.04 11.60 -57.71
N LEU A 394 -23.88 10.80 -57.03
CA LEU A 394 -25.34 10.84 -57.17
C LEU A 394 -25.94 12.17 -56.67
N LEU A 395 -25.34 12.79 -55.65
CA LEU A 395 -25.72 14.12 -55.17
C LEU A 395 -25.36 15.21 -56.20
N ASP A 396 -24.14 15.15 -56.76
CA ASP A 396 -23.69 16.07 -57.81
C ASP A 396 -24.47 15.90 -59.12
N GLU A 397 -24.96 14.69 -59.44
CA GLU A 397 -25.91 14.47 -60.53
C GLU A 397 -27.26 15.12 -60.25
N GLU A 398 -27.87 14.88 -59.08
CA GLU A 398 -29.19 15.43 -58.78
C GLU A 398 -29.17 16.96 -58.65
N CYS A 399 -28.04 17.54 -58.21
CA CYS A 399 -27.82 18.98 -58.20
C CYS A 399 -27.84 19.62 -59.61
N LYS A 400 -27.54 18.84 -60.67
CA LYS A 400 -27.61 19.29 -62.07
C LYS A 400 -29.02 19.16 -62.66
N MET A 401 -29.91 18.38 -62.04
CA MET A 401 -31.26 18.15 -62.54
C MET A 401 -32.17 19.36 -62.23
N PRO A 402 -32.82 19.98 -63.23
CA PRO A 402 -33.59 21.21 -63.04
C PRO A 402 -34.88 21.04 -62.22
N LYS A 403 -35.27 19.79 -61.90
CA LYS A 403 -36.35 19.42 -60.97
C LYS A 403 -35.91 18.44 -59.88
N GLY A 404 -34.60 18.31 -59.62
CA GLY A 404 -34.08 17.44 -58.57
C GLY A 404 -34.44 17.95 -57.17
N THR A 405 -34.90 17.06 -56.29
CA THR A 405 -35.22 17.35 -54.88
C THR A 405 -34.48 16.38 -53.95
N ASP A 406 -34.41 16.71 -52.66
CA ASP A 406 -33.81 15.80 -51.67
C ASP A 406 -34.54 14.44 -51.61
N ASP A 407 -35.86 14.42 -51.88
CA ASP A 407 -36.66 13.19 -51.98
C ASP A 407 -36.28 12.35 -53.22
N THR A 408 -36.10 12.96 -54.40
CA THR A 408 -35.69 12.20 -55.61
C THR A 408 -34.27 11.67 -55.47
N TRP A 409 -33.38 12.44 -54.84
CA TRP A 409 -32.04 11.98 -54.46
C TRP A 409 -32.09 10.80 -53.47
N ALA A 410 -32.88 10.89 -52.40
CA ALA A 410 -33.03 9.79 -51.42
C ALA A 410 -33.48 8.49 -52.09
N GLN A 411 -34.47 8.55 -53.00
CA GLN A 411 -34.89 7.38 -53.77
C GLN A 411 -33.78 6.86 -54.71
N LYS A 412 -33.01 7.74 -55.34
CA LYS A 412 -31.85 7.36 -56.17
C LYS A 412 -30.75 6.66 -55.35
N LEU A 413 -30.47 7.12 -54.12
CA LEU A 413 -29.57 6.43 -53.18
C LEU A 413 -30.09 5.02 -52.84
N TYR A 414 -31.37 4.90 -52.46
CA TYR A 414 -31.96 3.60 -52.11
C TYR A 414 -31.90 2.63 -53.30
N ASN A 415 -32.31 3.05 -54.49
CA ASN A 415 -32.29 2.22 -55.69
C ASN A 415 -30.87 1.76 -56.09
N THR A 416 -29.85 2.56 -55.76
CA THR A 416 -28.45 2.28 -56.11
C THR A 416 -27.73 1.41 -55.09
N HIS A 417 -27.93 1.64 -53.79
CA HIS A 417 -27.13 1.02 -52.72
C HIS A 417 -27.89 0.08 -51.79
N LEU A 418 -29.20 0.24 -51.60
CA LEU A 418 -29.97 -0.56 -50.64
C LEU A 418 -29.97 -2.04 -51.04
N ASN A 419 -29.68 -2.92 -50.09
CA ASN A 419 -29.50 -4.38 -50.26
C ASN A 419 -28.35 -4.79 -51.22
N LYS A 420 -27.62 -3.84 -51.81
CA LYS A 420 -26.46 -4.07 -52.70
C LYS A 420 -25.13 -3.81 -51.99
N CYS A 421 -25.12 -2.88 -51.03
CA CYS A 421 -23.96 -2.58 -50.19
C CYS A 421 -24.33 -2.81 -48.72
N ALA A 422 -23.55 -3.64 -48.01
CA ALA A 422 -23.77 -3.91 -46.59
C ALA A 422 -23.49 -2.71 -45.66
N LEU A 423 -22.80 -1.67 -46.17
CA LEU A 423 -22.47 -0.45 -45.43
C LEU A 423 -23.53 0.66 -45.56
N PHE A 424 -24.59 0.41 -46.34
CA PHE A 424 -25.67 1.36 -46.59
C PHE A 424 -27.01 0.77 -46.11
N GLU A 425 -27.63 1.42 -45.14
CA GLU A 425 -28.91 1.01 -44.57
C GLU A 425 -29.97 2.10 -44.72
N LYS A 426 -31.24 1.70 -44.67
CA LYS A 426 -32.39 2.63 -44.67
C LYS A 426 -33.08 2.59 -43.30
N PRO A 427 -33.31 3.74 -42.64
CA PRO A 427 -34.08 3.80 -41.40
C PRO A 427 -35.51 3.32 -41.61
N ARG A 428 -36.01 2.49 -40.69
CA ARG A 428 -37.26 1.72 -40.87
C ARG A 428 -38.53 2.59 -41.03
N LEU A 429 -38.52 3.81 -40.49
CA LEU A 429 -39.68 4.71 -40.44
C LEU A 429 -39.54 5.97 -41.32
N SER A 430 -38.37 6.23 -41.90
CA SER A 430 -38.11 7.43 -42.71
C SER A 430 -37.80 7.09 -44.17
N ASN A 431 -38.35 7.88 -45.08
CA ASN A 431 -38.02 7.88 -46.51
C ASN A 431 -37.11 9.07 -46.91
N LYS A 432 -36.71 9.89 -45.92
CA LYS A 432 -35.92 11.12 -46.09
C LYS A 432 -34.54 11.04 -45.41
N ALA A 433 -34.07 9.84 -45.10
CA ALA A 433 -32.81 9.64 -44.40
C ALA A 433 -32.11 8.35 -44.84
N PHE A 434 -30.79 8.29 -44.69
CA PHE A 434 -29.97 7.10 -44.96
C PHE A 434 -28.95 6.89 -43.84
N ILE A 435 -28.54 5.64 -43.66
CA ILE A 435 -27.58 5.24 -42.64
C ILE A 435 -26.31 4.74 -43.32
N ILE A 436 -25.15 5.25 -42.89
CA ILE A 436 -23.84 4.71 -43.28
C ILE A 436 -23.22 4.03 -42.07
N GLN A 437 -22.70 2.82 -42.30
CA GLN A 437 -21.83 2.15 -41.33
C GLN A 437 -20.39 2.62 -41.53
N HIS A 438 -19.96 3.58 -40.70
CA HIS A 438 -18.58 4.06 -40.65
C HIS A 438 -17.69 3.12 -39.81
N PHE A 439 -16.37 3.35 -39.83
CA PHE A 439 -15.42 2.61 -38.98
C PHE A 439 -15.71 2.76 -37.47
N ALA A 440 -16.34 3.87 -37.08
CA ALA A 440 -16.61 4.26 -35.71
C ALA A 440 -17.95 3.71 -35.19
N ASP A 441 -19.04 4.05 -35.88
CA ASP A 441 -20.42 3.66 -35.55
C ASP A 441 -21.33 3.85 -36.78
N LYS A 442 -22.60 3.47 -36.66
CA LYS A 442 -23.64 3.78 -37.66
C LYS A 442 -24.15 5.21 -37.48
N VAL A 443 -24.19 6.00 -38.55
CA VAL A 443 -24.68 7.39 -38.54
C VAL A 443 -25.87 7.53 -39.47
N GLU A 444 -27.00 8.03 -38.96
CA GLU A 444 -28.18 8.41 -39.74
C GLU A 444 -28.08 9.88 -40.18
N TYR A 445 -28.14 10.11 -41.49
CA TYR A 445 -28.14 11.42 -42.12
C TYR A 445 -29.52 11.74 -42.69
N GLN A 446 -30.04 12.94 -42.39
CA GLN A 446 -31.30 13.45 -42.96
C GLN A 446 -31.02 14.10 -44.32
N CYS A 447 -31.68 13.65 -45.38
CA CYS A 447 -31.46 14.15 -46.75
C CYS A 447 -31.89 15.61 -46.95
N GLU A 448 -32.74 16.15 -46.08
CA GLU A 448 -33.31 17.49 -46.22
C GLU A 448 -32.21 18.58 -46.23
N GLY A 449 -32.22 19.39 -47.29
CA GLY A 449 -31.24 20.45 -47.54
C GLY A 449 -29.93 20.00 -48.18
N PHE A 450 -29.69 18.71 -48.44
CA PHE A 450 -28.42 18.25 -49.05
C PHE A 450 -28.17 18.86 -50.44
N LEU A 451 -29.18 18.93 -51.31
CA LEU A 451 -29.01 19.49 -52.65
C LEU A 451 -28.67 20.98 -52.60
N GLU A 452 -29.39 21.77 -51.80
CA GLU A 452 -29.18 23.21 -51.71
C GLU A 452 -27.83 23.55 -51.03
N LYS A 453 -27.44 22.80 -50.00
CA LYS A 453 -26.11 22.91 -49.36
C LYS A 453 -24.99 22.58 -50.35
N ASN A 454 -25.14 21.56 -51.18
CA ASN A 454 -24.11 21.14 -52.13
C ASN A 454 -23.99 22.05 -53.37
N LYS A 455 -25.09 22.70 -53.79
CA LYS A 455 -25.10 23.61 -54.95
C LYS A 455 -24.26 24.88 -54.74
N ASP A 456 -24.26 25.45 -53.53
CA ASP A 456 -23.52 26.69 -53.12
C ASP A 456 -23.46 27.79 -54.21
N THR A 457 -24.57 27.94 -54.95
CA THR A 457 -24.57 28.65 -56.23
C THR A 457 -24.81 30.13 -56.02
N VAL A 458 -23.72 30.89 -55.95
CA VAL A 458 -23.76 32.36 -56.03
C VAL A 458 -24.10 32.80 -57.46
N PHE A 459 -24.83 33.91 -57.59
CA PHE A 459 -25.08 34.56 -58.87
C PHE A 459 -23.90 35.47 -59.24
N GLU A 460 -23.42 35.34 -60.47
CA GLU A 460 -22.21 36.05 -60.95
C GLU A 460 -22.43 37.56 -61.03
N GLU A 461 -23.68 37.97 -61.22
CA GLU A 461 -24.09 39.38 -61.24
C GLU A 461 -23.88 40.03 -59.87
N GLN A 462 -24.23 39.34 -58.78
CA GLN A 462 -24.01 39.81 -57.41
C GLN A 462 -22.52 39.97 -57.12
N ILE A 463 -21.68 39.01 -57.54
CA ILE A 463 -20.22 39.09 -57.44
C ILE A 463 -19.69 40.27 -58.27
N LYS A 464 -20.25 40.52 -59.47
CA LYS A 464 -19.85 41.64 -60.32
C LYS A 464 -20.08 43.00 -59.63
N VAL A 465 -21.19 43.17 -58.91
CA VAL A 465 -21.45 44.39 -58.12
C VAL A 465 -20.43 44.55 -56.97
N LEU A 466 -20.02 43.46 -56.33
CA LEU A 466 -18.95 43.52 -55.31
C LEU A 466 -17.57 43.83 -55.94
N LYS A 467 -17.28 43.34 -57.15
CA LYS A 467 -16.07 43.65 -57.92
C LYS A 467 -16.00 45.11 -58.39
N SER A 468 -17.13 45.79 -58.60
CA SER A 468 -17.20 47.23 -58.93
C SER A 468 -17.19 48.16 -57.71
N SER A 469 -16.98 47.62 -56.50
CA SER A 469 -16.93 48.39 -55.26
C SER A 469 -15.85 49.47 -55.23
N LYS A 470 -16.18 50.62 -54.62
CA LYS A 470 -15.26 51.71 -54.31
C LYS A 470 -14.34 51.42 -53.11
N PHE A 471 -14.60 50.36 -52.36
CA PHE A 471 -13.82 49.99 -51.16
C PHE A 471 -12.71 49.00 -51.53
N LYS A 472 -11.47 49.52 -51.68
CA LYS A 472 -10.30 48.83 -52.27
C LYS A 472 -10.09 47.35 -51.86
N MET A 473 -10.26 47.00 -50.59
CA MET A 473 -10.05 45.64 -50.09
C MET A 473 -11.10 44.63 -50.60
N LEU A 474 -12.33 45.07 -50.90
CA LEU A 474 -13.40 44.16 -51.28
C LEU A 474 -13.19 43.54 -52.68
N PRO A 475 -12.79 44.30 -53.73
CA PRO A 475 -12.38 43.70 -55.00
C PRO A 475 -11.18 42.76 -54.90
N GLU A 476 -10.22 43.01 -53.99
CA GLU A 476 -9.03 42.15 -53.79
C GLU A 476 -9.43 40.70 -53.44
N LEU A 477 -10.52 40.50 -52.67
CA LEU A 477 -11.07 39.17 -52.33
C LEU A 477 -11.51 38.32 -53.54
N PHE A 478 -11.69 38.92 -54.72
CA PHE A 478 -12.27 38.25 -55.89
C PHE A 478 -11.35 38.24 -57.14
N GLN A 479 -10.06 38.54 -56.97
CA GLN A 479 -9.10 38.60 -58.10
C GLN A 479 -8.52 37.22 -58.51
N ASP A 480 -8.50 36.23 -57.61
CA ASP A 480 -7.79 34.95 -57.86
C ASP A 480 -8.42 34.04 -58.91
N ASP A 481 -9.67 34.30 -59.32
CA ASP A 481 -10.39 33.41 -60.23
C ASP A 481 -9.85 33.47 -61.69
N GLU A 482 -8.97 34.42 -62.04
CA GLU A 482 -8.43 34.59 -63.41
C GLU A 482 -6.98 34.07 -63.63
N LYS A 483 -6.18 33.82 -62.59
CA LYS A 483 -4.73 33.52 -62.76
C LYS A 483 -4.37 32.03 -62.87
N ALA A 484 -5.34 31.12 -62.88
CA ALA A 484 -5.11 29.69 -62.70
C ALA A 484 -4.99 28.82 -63.98
N ILE A 485 -4.51 29.36 -65.12
CA ILE A 485 -3.89 28.56 -66.21
C ILE A 485 -2.69 29.32 -66.80
N SER A 486 -1.47 28.97 -66.39
CA SER A 486 -0.24 28.94 -67.23
C SER A 486 1.05 28.76 -66.39
N PRO A 487 1.55 27.51 -66.20
CA PRO A 487 2.88 27.31 -65.63
C PRO A 487 3.94 27.57 -66.70
N THR A 488 4.63 28.72 -66.61
CA THR A 488 5.82 29.02 -67.41
C THR A 488 7.05 29.15 -66.50
N SER A 489 8.19 28.66 -67.00
CA SER A 489 9.55 28.72 -66.43
C SER A 489 10.06 27.48 -65.65
N ALA A 490 10.53 26.49 -66.41
CA ALA A 490 11.62 25.63 -65.98
C ALA A 490 12.62 25.45 -67.15
N THR A 491 13.87 25.76 -66.85
CA THR A 491 15.05 25.79 -67.74
C THR A 491 15.24 24.60 -68.67
N SER A 492 15.73 24.90 -69.87
CA SER A 492 16.23 23.92 -70.85
C SER A 492 17.49 23.19 -70.37
N SER A 493 17.42 21.86 -70.26
CA SER A 493 18.60 20.98 -70.29
C SER A 493 18.22 19.65 -70.95
N GLY A 494 18.78 19.37 -72.12
CA GLY A 494 18.41 18.19 -72.90
C GLY A 494 19.13 16.91 -72.46
N ARG A 495 18.43 15.77 -72.55
CA ARG A 495 19.00 14.47 -72.93
C ARG A 495 17.88 13.52 -73.37
N THR A 496 18.03 12.95 -74.57
CA THR A 496 17.26 11.80 -75.05
C THR A 496 17.64 10.54 -74.25
N PRO A 497 16.71 9.57 -74.13
CA PRO A 497 16.85 8.35 -74.94
C PRO A 497 15.53 7.85 -75.58
N LEU A 498 15.69 6.89 -76.50
CA LEU A 498 14.67 6.37 -77.43
C LEU A 498 13.97 5.07 -76.95
N THR A 499 12.85 4.73 -77.62
CA THR A 499 12.17 3.41 -77.69
C THR A 499 11.46 2.91 -76.41
N ARG A 500 10.18 2.50 -76.37
CA ARG A 500 9.41 1.59 -77.26
C ARG A 500 7.89 1.86 -77.24
N THR A 501 7.20 1.52 -78.33
CA THR A 501 5.73 1.42 -78.53
C THR A 501 5.14 0.11 -77.96
N PRO A 502 3.79 -0.16 -77.95
CA PRO A 502 2.60 0.56 -78.48
C PRO A 502 1.55 0.85 -77.34
N VAL A 503 0.30 1.32 -77.49
CA VAL A 503 -0.81 1.16 -78.47
C VAL A 503 -1.75 2.39 -78.41
N LYS A 504 -2.40 2.78 -79.52
CA LYS A 504 -3.51 3.77 -79.56
C LYS A 504 -4.88 3.08 -79.51
N PRO A 505 -5.93 3.77 -79.01
CA PRO A 505 -7.13 3.92 -79.84
C PRO A 505 -7.41 5.38 -80.26
N THR A 506 -7.62 5.53 -81.57
CA THR A 506 -8.60 6.41 -82.26
C THR A 506 -9.08 7.73 -81.61
N LYS A 507 -8.81 8.85 -82.30
CA LYS A 507 -9.39 10.18 -82.06
C LYS A 507 -10.92 10.20 -82.25
N GLY A 508 -11.65 10.79 -81.30
CA GLY A 508 -12.94 11.45 -81.53
C GLY A 508 -12.77 12.89 -82.05
N ARG A 509 -13.82 13.48 -82.63
CA ARG A 509 -13.80 14.79 -83.30
C ARG A 509 -13.54 15.98 -82.36
N PRO A 510 -12.89 17.08 -82.84
CA PRO A 510 -12.89 18.36 -82.15
C PRO A 510 -14.24 19.07 -82.35
N GLY A 511 -14.88 19.53 -81.28
CA GLY A 511 -16.18 20.20 -81.41
C GLY A 511 -17.06 20.18 -80.17
N GLN A 512 -16.49 20.47 -79.00
CA GLN A 512 -17.24 20.89 -77.81
C GLN A 512 -16.27 21.60 -76.87
N THR A 513 -16.29 22.93 -76.86
CA THR A 513 -15.80 23.70 -75.71
C THR A 513 -16.71 23.37 -74.54
N ALA A 514 -16.24 22.50 -73.66
CA ALA A 514 -16.93 22.20 -72.42
C ALA A 514 -17.10 23.51 -71.65
N LYS A 515 -18.35 23.99 -71.52
CA LYS A 515 -18.65 25.05 -70.56
C LYS A 515 -18.18 24.57 -69.20
N GLU A 516 -17.41 25.38 -68.48
CA GLU A 516 -17.05 25.09 -67.10
C GLU A 516 -18.33 25.02 -66.26
N HIS A 517 -18.81 23.81 -66.02
CA HIS A 517 -19.98 23.58 -65.18
C HIS A 517 -19.58 23.76 -63.71
N LYS A 518 -20.37 24.55 -62.97
CA LYS A 518 -20.04 25.03 -61.61
C LYS A 518 -19.62 23.89 -60.66
N LYS A 519 -18.52 24.10 -59.95
CA LYS A 519 -17.95 23.17 -58.96
C LYS A 519 -18.82 23.13 -57.70
N THR A 520 -19.44 21.99 -57.38
CA THR A 520 -20.23 21.77 -56.16
C THR A 520 -19.36 21.75 -54.89
N VAL A 521 -19.97 21.88 -53.72
CA VAL A 521 -19.24 21.83 -52.43
C VAL A 521 -18.61 20.47 -52.21
N GLY A 522 -19.34 19.38 -52.47
CA GLY A 522 -18.84 18.01 -52.36
C GLY A 522 -17.62 17.75 -53.25
N HIS A 523 -17.62 18.29 -54.47
CA HIS A 523 -16.46 18.22 -55.36
C HIS A 523 -15.27 19.05 -54.85
N GLN A 524 -15.49 20.28 -54.40
CA GLN A 524 -14.44 21.12 -53.79
C GLN A 524 -13.84 20.46 -52.54
N PHE A 525 -14.70 19.91 -51.68
CA PHE A 525 -14.34 19.19 -50.46
C PHE A 525 -13.48 17.97 -50.76
N ARG A 526 -13.92 17.12 -51.71
CA ARG A 526 -13.17 15.94 -52.15
C ARG A 526 -11.77 16.30 -52.66
N ASN A 527 -11.64 17.33 -53.50
CA ASN A 527 -10.34 17.75 -54.03
C ASN A 527 -9.42 18.30 -52.93
N SER A 528 -9.98 19.10 -52.01
CA SER A 528 -9.27 19.65 -50.84
C SER A 528 -8.75 18.55 -49.92
N LEU A 529 -9.58 17.53 -49.66
CA LEU A 529 -9.21 16.35 -48.88
C LEU A 529 -8.17 15.49 -49.61
N HIS A 530 -8.27 15.29 -50.93
CA HIS A 530 -7.27 14.56 -51.71
C HIS A 530 -5.89 15.20 -51.61
N LEU A 531 -5.80 16.53 -51.75
CA LEU A 531 -4.56 17.30 -51.62
C LEU A 531 -3.97 17.21 -50.19
N LEU A 532 -4.81 17.20 -49.16
CA LEU A 532 -4.38 16.94 -47.78
C LEU A 532 -3.79 15.53 -47.65
N MET A 533 -4.47 14.50 -48.17
CA MET A 533 -3.99 13.12 -48.10
C MET A 533 -2.69 12.91 -48.90
N GLU A 534 -2.52 13.54 -50.06
CA GLU A 534 -1.24 13.55 -50.81
C GLU A 534 -0.11 14.18 -49.98
N THR A 535 -0.39 15.32 -49.35
CA THR A 535 0.58 16.02 -48.47
C THR A 535 0.99 15.14 -47.29
N LEU A 536 0.02 14.51 -46.61
CA LEU A 536 0.28 13.61 -45.48
C LEU A 536 1.00 12.33 -45.92
N ASN A 537 0.68 11.76 -47.08
CA ASN A 537 1.33 10.55 -47.62
C ASN A 537 2.78 10.79 -48.08
N ALA A 538 3.15 12.04 -48.38
CA ALA A 538 4.54 12.44 -48.63
C ALA A 538 5.38 12.59 -47.34
N THR A 539 4.75 12.50 -46.17
CA THR A 539 5.40 12.60 -44.85
C THR A 539 5.33 11.28 -44.08
N THR A 540 6.13 11.15 -43.02
CA THR A 540 5.90 10.12 -42.00
C THR A 540 4.90 10.65 -40.95
N PRO A 541 3.72 10.01 -40.76
CA PRO A 541 2.71 10.49 -39.83
C PRO A 541 2.90 9.96 -38.40
N HIS A 542 2.64 10.83 -37.42
CA HIS A 542 2.62 10.57 -35.99
C HIS A 542 1.23 10.90 -35.46
N TYR A 543 0.64 10.06 -34.62
CA TYR A 543 -0.77 10.18 -34.26
C TYR A 543 -0.98 10.51 -32.78
N VAL A 544 -1.76 11.56 -32.52
CA VAL A 544 -2.23 11.94 -31.19
C VAL A 544 -3.75 11.84 -31.15
N ARG A 545 -4.27 10.96 -30.28
CA ARG A 545 -5.71 10.77 -30.06
C ARG A 545 -6.11 11.41 -28.73
N CYS A 546 -6.81 12.53 -28.78
CA CYS A 546 -7.31 13.27 -27.63
C CYS A 546 -8.66 12.70 -27.17
N ILE A 547 -8.83 12.46 -25.87
CA ILE A 547 -10.06 11.89 -25.28
C ILE A 547 -10.61 12.85 -24.21
N LYS A 548 -11.86 13.27 -24.35
CA LYS A 548 -12.61 14.07 -23.36
C LYS A 548 -13.11 13.12 -22.25
N PRO A 549 -12.68 13.27 -20.98
CA PRO A 549 -12.97 12.28 -19.95
C PRO A 549 -14.38 12.37 -19.36
N ASN A 550 -15.04 13.55 -19.43
CA ASN A 550 -16.43 13.76 -19.04
C ASN A 550 -16.99 15.00 -19.76
N ASP A 551 -18.33 15.13 -19.88
CA ASP A 551 -18.93 16.30 -20.55
C ASP A 551 -19.09 17.54 -19.67
N PHE A 552 -19.14 17.38 -18.35
CA PHE A 552 -19.33 18.46 -17.37
C PHE A 552 -18.07 19.31 -17.08
N LYS A 553 -16.97 19.08 -17.82
CA LYS A 553 -15.67 19.75 -17.68
C LYS A 553 -15.01 19.57 -16.29
N PHE A 554 -15.41 18.55 -15.52
CA PHE A 554 -14.82 18.31 -14.20
C PHE A 554 -13.36 17.84 -14.29
N PRO A 555 -12.44 18.35 -13.46
CA PRO A 555 -11.05 17.91 -13.45
C PRO A 555 -10.95 16.45 -13.00
N PHE A 556 -10.06 15.69 -13.63
CA PHE A 556 -9.72 14.28 -13.32
C PHE A 556 -10.90 13.30 -13.11
N THR A 557 -12.10 13.65 -13.58
CA THR A 557 -13.31 12.82 -13.48
C THR A 557 -13.52 12.06 -14.78
N PHE A 558 -13.76 10.75 -14.71
CA PHE A 558 -13.82 9.86 -15.86
C PHE A 558 -15.21 9.20 -15.97
N ASP A 559 -15.93 9.48 -17.05
CA ASP A 559 -17.14 8.76 -17.44
C ASP A 559 -16.78 7.62 -18.41
N GLU A 560 -16.94 6.41 -17.92
CA GLU A 560 -16.68 5.16 -18.62
C GLU A 560 -17.47 5.04 -19.93
N LYS A 561 -18.74 5.46 -19.94
CA LYS A 561 -19.60 5.38 -21.14
C LYS A 561 -19.08 6.33 -22.21
N ARG A 562 -18.77 7.56 -21.80
CA ARG A 562 -18.29 8.63 -22.68
C ARG A 562 -16.89 8.35 -23.24
N ALA A 563 -16.01 7.78 -22.43
CA ALA A 563 -14.68 7.34 -22.85
C ALA A 563 -14.76 6.17 -23.84
N VAL A 564 -15.59 5.15 -23.57
CA VAL A 564 -15.77 4.00 -24.49
C VAL A 564 -16.36 4.43 -25.84
N GLN A 565 -17.32 5.38 -25.84
CA GLN A 565 -17.84 5.97 -27.08
C GLN A 565 -16.71 6.62 -27.91
N GLN A 566 -15.87 7.45 -27.28
CA GLN A 566 -14.76 8.11 -27.97
C GLN A 566 -13.66 7.15 -28.42
N LEU A 567 -13.36 6.09 -27.65
CA LEU A 567 -12.38 5.08 -28.06
C LEU A 567 -12.81 4.28 -29.30
N ARG A 568 -14.12 4.14 -29.54
CA ARG A 568 -14.67 3.67 -30.82
C ARG A 568 -14.53 4.74 -31.90
N ALA A 569 -15.04 5.95 -31.63
CA ALA A 569 -15.04 7.07 -32.58
C ALA A 569 -13.64 7.50 -33.07
N CYS A 570 -12.61 7.32 -32.25
CA CYS A 570 -11.21 7.62 -32.59
C CYS A 570 -10.46 6.43 -33.23
N GLY A 571 -11.11 5.30 -33.49
CA GLY A 571 -10.51 4.12 -34.12
C GLY A 571 -9.50 3.36 -33.23
N VAL A 572 -9.39 3.72 -31.94
CA VAL A 572 -8.39 3.17 -31.01
C VAL A 572 -8.68 1.70 -30.73
N LEU A 573 -9.95 1.32 -30.52
CA LEU A 573 -10.30 -0.09 -30.32
C LEU A 573 -10.04 -0.95 -31.56
N GLU A 574 -10.23 -0.39 -32.76
CA GLU A 574 -9.94 -1.10 -34.01
C GLU A 574 -8.42 -1.29 -34.20
N THR A 575 -7.63 -0.26 -33.88
CA THR A 575 -6.16 -0.36 -33.80
C THR A 575 -5.73 -1.51 -32.89
N ILE A 576 -6.28 -1.55 -31.67
CA ILE A 576 -5.99 -2.59 -30.68
C ILE A 576 -6.44 -3.97 -31.18
N ARG A 577 -7.56 -4.05 -31.91
CA ARG A 577 -8.04 -5.30 -32.53
C ARG A 577 -7.05 -5.83 -33.57
N ILE A 578 -6.53 -4.96 -34.43
CA ILE A 578 -5.52 -5.31 -35.44
C ILE A 578 -4.22 -5.75 -34.77
N SER A 579 -3.71 -4.99 -33.79
CA SER A 579 -2.51 -5.37 -33.03
C SER A 579 -2.70 -6.70 -32.25
N ALA A 580 -3.90 -6.96 -31.73
CA ALA A 580 -4.23 -8.19 -31.01
C ALA A 580 -4.37 -9.42 -31.93
N ALA A 581 -4.80 -9.22 -33.18
CA ALA A 581 -4.82 -10.26 -34.21
C ALA A 581 -3.41 -10.65 -34.71
N GLY A 582 -2.42 -9.78 -34.52
CA GLY A 582 -0.99 -10.07 -34.71
C GLY A 582 -0.35 -10.75 -33.48
N PHE A 583 0.81 -10.24 -33.08
CA PHE A 583 1.53 -10.64 -31.86
C PHE A 583 1.73 -9.42 -30.93
N PRO A 584 0.71 -9.04 -30.14
CA PRO A 584 0.71 -7.78 -29.38
C PRO A 584 1.70 -7.78 -28.21
N SER A 585 2.03 -8.95 -27.65
CA SER A 585 2.91 -9.06 -26.49
C SER A 585 4.33 -9.37 -26.93
N ARG A 586 5.26 -8.43 -26.74
CA ARG A 586 6.66 -8.53 -27.16
C ARG A 586 7.56 -8.47 -25.95
N TRP A 587 8.45 -9.46 -25.80
CA TRP A 587 9.38 -9.56 -24.68
C TRP A 587 10.78 -9.84 -25.23
N THR A 588 11.80 -9.12 -24.76
CA THR A 588 13.19 -9.50 -25.07
C THR A 588 13.54 -10.85 -24.43
N TYR A 589 14.53 -11.54 -24.99
CA TYR A 589 15.06 -12.77 -24.37
C TYR A 589 15.58 -12.52 -22.94
N GLN A 590 16.07 -11.31 -22.65
CA GLN A 590 16.50 -10.89 -21.31
C GLN A 590 15.35 -10.90 -20.30
N GLU A 591 14.26 -10.17 -20.60
CA GLU A 591 13.11 -10.02 -19.70
C GLU A 591 12.40 -11.36 -19.49
N PHE A 592 12.17 -12.10 -20.58
CA PHE A 592 11.53 -13.42 -20.53
C PHE A 592 12.35 -14.39 -19.65
N PHE A 593 13.66 -14.46 -19.86
CA PHE A 593 14.54 -15.31 -19.06
C PHE A 593 14.46 -14.93 -17.58
N SER A 594 14.61 -13.65 -17.25
CA SER A 594 14.64 -13.17 -15.86
C SER A 594 13.31 -13.44 -15.13
N ARG A 595 12.18 -13.16 -15.78
CA ARG A 595 10.83 -13.36 -15.22
C ARG A 595 10.49 -14.85 -15.03
N TYR A 596 10.80 -15.67 -16.03
CA TYR A 596 10.36 -17.08 -16.09
C TYR A 596 11.46 -18.09 -15.70
N ARG A 597 12.61 -17.65 -15.20
CA ARG A 597 13.71 -18.51 -14.70
C ARG A 597 13.26 -19.57 -13.70
N VAL A 598 12.23 -19.26 -12.91
CA VAL A 598 11.60 -20.18 -11.94
C VAL A 598 10.82 -21.33 -12.59
N LEU A 599 10.30 -21.16 -13.83
CA LEU A 599 9.62 -22.21 -14.59
C LEU A 599 10.59 -23.26 -15.15
N MET A 600 11.83 -22.86 -15.43
CA MET A 600 12.89 -23.70 -15.97
C MET A 600 13.33 -24.80 -14.99
N LYS A 601 13.98 -25.85 -15.48
CA LYS A 601 14.78 -26.79 -14.67
C LYS A 601 16.25 -26.43 -14.87
N GLN A 602 17.10 -26.63 -13.87
CA GLN A 602 18.52 -26.24 -13.95
C GLN A 602 19.25 -26.81 -15.18
N LYS A 603 18.96 -28.08 -15.52
CA LYS A 603 19.53 -28.76 -16.69
C LYS A 603 19.09 -28.23 -18.06
N ASP A 604 18.01 -27.44 -18.11
CA ASP A 604 17.49 -26.86 -19.36
C ASP A 604 18.06 -25.44 -19.58
N VAL A 605 18.90 -24.93 -18.68
CA VAL A 605 19.54 -23.61 -18.75
C VAL A 605 20.92 -23.76 -19.40
N LEU A 606 21.09 -23.15 -20.56
CA LEU A 606 22.32 -23.13 -21.34
C LEU A 606 23.04 -21.78 -21.18
N SER A 607 24.30 -21.70 -21.63
CA SER A 607 25.05 -20.43 -21.70
C SER A 607 24.35 -19.41 -22.61
N ASP A 608 23.86 -19.85 -23.78
CA ASP A 608 22.98 -19.01 -24.59
C ASP A 608 21.58 -18.92 -23.97
N ARG A 609 21.23 -17.70 -23.58
CA ARG A 609 19.93 -17.34 -23.01
C ARG A 609 18.84 -17.33 -24.08
N LYS A 610 19.15 -17.03 -25.34
CA LYS A 610 18.18 -17.09 -26.45
C LYS A 610 17.73 -18.54 -26.70
N GLN A 611 18.67 -19.47 -26.87
CA GLN A 611 18.36 -20.89 -27.03
C GLN A 611 17.71 -21.49 -25.78
N THR A 612 18.10 -21.05 -24.57
CA THR A 612 17.40 -21.43 -23.34
C THR A 612 15.92 -21.05 -23.37
N CYS A 613 15.60 -19.80 -23.76
CA CYS A 613 14.22 -19.35 -23.87
C CYS A 613 13.43 -20.16 -24.90
N LYS A 614 14.04 -20.49 -26.05
CA LYS A 614 13.43 -21.38 -27.06
C LYS A 614 13.08 -22.76 -26.47
N ASN A 615 14.10 -23.45 -25.95
CA ASN A 615 13.98 -24.80 -25.40
C ASN A 615 12.98 -24.92 -24.23
N VAL A 616 12.76 -23.83 -23.50
CA VAL A 616 11.82 -23.75 -22.38
C VAL A 616 10.42 -23.43 -22.89
N LEU A 617 10.28 -22.45 -23.78
CA LEU A 617 8.96 -22.02 -24.25
C LEU A 617 8.24 -23.12 -25.04
N GLU A 618 8.97 -23.87 -25.88
CA GLU A 618 8.43 -25.04 -26.60
C GLU A 618 7.93 -26.17 -25.67
N LYS A 619 8.39 -26.21 -24.40
CA LYS A 619 7.92 -27.15 -23.37
C LYS A 619 6.77 -26.59 -22.52
N LEU A 620 6.55 -25.26 -22.53
CA LEU A 620 5.51 -24.58 -21.75
C LEU A 620 4.25 -24.31 -22.61
N ILE A 621 4.44 -23.98 -23.89
CA ILE A 621 3.36 -23.75 -24.86
C ILE A 621 3.59 -24.69 -26.05
N LEU A 622 2.72 -25.69 -26.17
CA LEU A 622 2.82 -26.76 -27.17
C LEU A 622 2.48 -26.28 -28.59
N ASP A 623 1.54 -25.34 -28.71
CA ASP A 623 1.10 -24.77 -29.99
C ASP A 623 2.07 -23.67 -30.46
N LYS A 624 2.72 -23.90 -31.60
CA LYS A 624 3.71 -22.99 -32.20
C LYS A 624 3.12 -21.79 -32.95
N ASP A 625 1.81 -21.72 -33.20
CA ASP A 625 1.19 -20.47 -33.70
C ASP A 625 1.10 -19.40 -32.59
N LYS A 626 1.13 -19.83 -31.32
CA LYS A 626 0.89 -18.93 -30.17
C LYS A 626 2.09 -18.03 -29.84
N TYR A 627 3.26 -18.30 -30.40
CA TYR A 627 4.46 -17.48 -30.24
C TYR A 627 5.39 -17.58 -31.45
N GLN A 628 6.17 -16.54 -31.70
CA GLN A 628 7.22 -16.50 -32.72
C GLN A 628 8.54 -16.00 -32.11
N PHE A 629 9.66 -16.54 -32.60
CA PHE A 629 10.99 -16.17 -32.14
C PHE A 629 11.67 -15.23 -33.13
N GLY A 630 11.81 -13.96 -32.75
CA GLY A 630 12.51 -12.96 -33.54
C GLY A 630 14.04 -12.99 -33.36
N LYS A 631 14.70 -11.98 -33.92
CA LYS A 631 16.14 -11.73 -33.77
C LYS A 631 16.49 -11.33 -32.33
N THR A 632 15.77 -10.39 -31.73
CA THR A 632 16.01 -9.85 -30.38
C THR A 632 14.87 -10.08 -29.40
N LYS A 633 13.65 -10.33 -29.88
CA LYS A 633 12.42 -10.47 -29.08
C LYS A 633 11.72 -11.82 -29.30
N ILE A 634 10.83 -12.15 -28.39
CA ILE A 634 9.82 -13.19 -28.49
C ILE A 634 8.47 -12.50 -28.62
N PHE A 635 7.69 -12.93 -29.59
CA PHE A 635 6.39 -12.37 -29.96
C PHE A 635 5.31 -13.36 -29.54
N PHE A 636 4.27 -12.89 -28.84
CA PHE A 636 3.21 -13.72 -28.28
C PHE A 636 1.84 -13.26 -28.76
N ARG A 637 0.97 -14.22 -29.08
CA ARG A 637 -0.46 -13.98 -29.28
C ARG A 637 -1.10 -13.46 -27.99
N ALA A 638 -2.27 -12.82 -28.11
CA ALA A 638 -3.04 -12.37 -26.96
C ALA A 638 -3.27 -13.49 -25.92
N GLY A 639 -3.20 -13.15 -24.63
CA GLY A 639 -3.41 -14.06 -23.50
C GLY A 639 -2.26 -15.02 -23.14
N GLN A 640 -1.26 -15.22 -24.00
CA GLN A 640 -0.19 -16.22 -23.74
C GLN A 640 0.72 -15.84 -22.57
N VAL A 641 1.03 -14.56 -22.39
CA VAL A 641 1.80 -14.06 -21.23
C VAL A 641 1.03 -14.30 -19.92
N ALA A 642 -0.29 -14.13 -19.92
CA ALA A 642 -1.14 -14.44 -18.76
C ALA A 642 -1.18 -15.96 -18.46
N TYR A 643 -1.16 -16.81 -19.50
CA TYR A 643 -1.02 -18.26 -19.33
C TYR A 643 0.35 -18.65 -18.71
N LEU A 644 1.44 -17.99 -19.10
CA LEU A 644 2.77 -18.20 -18.50
C LEU A 644 2.82 -17.77 -17.02
N GLU A 645 2.18 -16.66 -16.66
CA GLU A 645 2.05 -16.25 -15.25
C GLU A 645 1.18 -17.22 -14.44
N LYS A 646 0.11 -17.77 -15.03
CA LYS A 646 -0.67 -18.85 -14.40
C LYS A 646 0.20 -20.08 -14.11
N LEU A 647 0.98 -20.55 -15.10
CA LEU A 647 1.91 -21.67 -14.91
C LEU A 647 2.95 -21.38 -13.82
N ARG A 648 3.44 -20.13 -13.72
CA ARG A 648 4.37 -19.68 -12.69
C ARG A 648 3.74 -19.75 -11.30
N ALA A 649 2.51 -19.26 -11.14
CA ALA A 649 1.75 -19.34 -9.89
C ALA A 649 1.47 -20.80 -9.48
N ASP A 650 1.07 -21.65 -10.42
CA ASP A 650 0.78 -23.06 -10.17
C ASP A 650 2.06 -23.84 -9.76
N LYS A 651 3.22 -23.54 -10.37
CA LYS A 651 4.51 -24.14 -9.97
C LYS A 651 4.93 -23.74 -8.55
N LEU A 652 4.74 -22.47 -8.17
CA LEU A 652 5.01 -21.99 -6.81
C LEU A 652 4.08 -22.66 -5.78
N ARG A 653 2.78 -22.79 -6.10
CA ARG A 653 1.79 -23.49 -5.27
C ARG A 653 2.20 -24.96 -5.05
N ALA A 654 2.61 -25.67 -6.11
CA ALA A 654 3.07 -27.06 -6.03
C ALA A 654 4.35 -27.22 -5.19
N ALA A 655 5.29 -26.27 -5.28
CA ALA A 655 6.51 -26.26 -4.47
C ALA A 655 6.19 -26.11 -2.96
N CYS A 656 5.27 -25.19 -2.61
CA CYS A 656 4.81 -25.00 -1.23
C CYS A 656 4.25 -26.31 -0.63
N ILE A 657 3.36 -27.00 -1.35
CA ILE A 657 2.79 -28.29 -0.92
C ILE A 657 3.89 -29.35 -0.69
N ARG A 658 4.94 -29.37 -1.52
CA ARG A 658 6.09 -30.28 -1.38
C ARG A 658 6.87 -30.03 -0.08
N ILE A 659 7.07 -28.76 0.29
CA ILE A 659 7.73 -28.36 1.54
C ILE A 659 6.83 -28.70 2.73
N GLN A 660 5.57 -28.24 2.71
CA GLN A 660 4.59 -28.46 3.77
C GLN A 660 4.42 -29.93 4.14
N LYS A 661 4.26 -30.84 3.16
CA LYS A 661 4.10 -32.28 3.45
C LYS A 661 5.35 -32.89 4.09
N THR A 662 6.54 -32.40 3.72
CA THR A 662 7.82 -32.86 4.27
C THR A 662 7.98 -32.41 5.72
N ILE A 663 7.66 -31.15 6.04
CA ILE A 663 7.67 -30.61 7.40
C ILE A 663 6.61 -31.33 8.27
N ARG A 664 5.38 -31.51 7.77
CA ARG A 664 4.33 -32.26 8.48
C ARG A 664 4.77 -33.69 8.81
N GLY A 665 5.38 -34.40 7.86
CA GLY A 665 5.93 -35.75 8.07
C GLY A 665 7.06 -35.78 9.11
N TRP A 666 8.01 -34.84 9.04
CA TRP A 666 9.10 -34.70 10.01
C TRP A 666 8.58 -34.40 11.43
N LEU A 667 7.64 -33.49 11.56
CA LEU A 667 7.05 -33.07 12.85
C LEU A 667 6.28 -34.23 13.48
N LEU A 668 5.46 -34.94 12.71
CA LEU A 668 4.76 -36.15 13.15
C LEU A 668 5.75 -37.26 13.56
N ARG A 669 6.82 -37.50 12.80
CA ARG A 669 7.87 -38.46 13.18
C ARG A 669 8.56 -38.09 14.49
N LYS A 670 8.89 -36.81 14.71
CA LYS A 670 9.41 -36.30 15.99
C LYS A 670 8.40 -36.47 17.14
N LYS A 671 7.11 -36.21 16.91
CA LYS A 671 6.05 -36.41 17.92
C LYS A 671 5.92 -37.89 18.30
N TYR A 672 5.82 -38.78 17.30
CA TYR A 672 5.74 -40.23 17.51
C TYR A 672 6.93 -40.77 18.31
N LEU A 673 8.17 -40.37 17.97
CA LEU A 673 9.35 -40.83 18.70
C LEU A 673 9.38 -40.36 20.17
N ARG A 674 8.87 -39.16 20.48
CA ARG A 674 8.70 -38.69 21.87
C ARG A 674 7.66 -39.51 22.62
N VAL A 675 6.48 -39.72 22.03
CA VAL A 675 5.41 -40.55 22.63
C VAL A 675 5.89 -41.98 22.87
N ARG A 676 6.59 -42.58 21.90
CA ARG A 676 7.15 -43.94 22.03
C ARG A 676 8.17 -44.03 23.16
N LYS A 677 9.06 -43.04 23.31
CA LYS A 677 10.00 -42.98 24.44
C LYS A 677 9.26 -42.90 25.78
N ALA A 678 8.25 -42.03 25.92
CA ALA A 678 7.46 -41.91 27.13
C ALA A 678 6.73 -43.23 27.49
N ALA A 679 6.10 -43.88 26.51
CA ALA A 679 5.42 -45.16 26.71
C ALA A 679 6.39 -46.26 27.18
N ILE A 680 7.58 -46.38 26.59
CA ILE A 680 8.61 -47.34 27.01
C ILE A 680 9.08 -47.06 28.46
N VAL A 681 9.23 -45.79 28.83
CA VAL A 681 9.58 -45.40 30.21
C VAL A 681 8.49 -45.81 31.19
N VAL A 682 7.22 -45.52 30.92
CA VAL A 682 6.09 -45.95 31.77
C VAL A 682 6.04 -47.47 31.89
N GLN A 683 6.16 -48.21 30.77
CA GLN A 683 6.20 -49.67 30.77
C GLN A 683 7.35 -50.24 31.63
N ARG A 684 8.53 -49.58 31.63
CA ARG A 684 9.67 -49.95 32.50
C ARG A 684 9.32 -49.76 33.98
N TYR A 685 8.70 -48.63 34.36
CA TYR A 685 8.29 -48.37 35.73
C TYR A 685 7.19 -49.33 36.21
N VAL A 686 6.20 -49.64 35.37
CA VAL A 686 5.13 -50.60 35.68
C VAL A 686 5.69 -52.01 35.92
N ARG A 687 6.56 -52.52 35.04
CA ARG A 687 7.24 -53.81 35.24
C ARG A 687 8.01 -53.86 36.56
N GLY A 688 8.75 -52.78 36.87
CA GLY A 688 9.46 -52.66 38.15
C GLY A 688 8.52 -52.59 39.37
N TYR A 689 7.36 -51.94 39.24
CA TYR A 689 6.36 -51.87 40.30
C TYR A 689 5.70 -53.23 40.55
N GLN A 690 5.31 -53.95 39.49
CA GLN A 690 4.78 -55.32 39.58
C GLN A 690 5.74 -56.26 40.32
N ALA A 691 7.03 -56.23 39.99
CA ALA A 691 8.06 -57.01 40.69
C ALA A 691 8.15 -56.66 42.18
N ARG A 692 8.12 -55.37 42.55
CA ARG A 692 8.12 -54.91 43.95
C ARG A 692 6.86 -55.33 44.70
N CYS A 693 5.69 -55.27 44.07
CA CYS A 693 4.43 -55.73 44.66
C CYS A 693 4.44 -57.24 44.91
N TYR A 694 4.91 -58.03 43.95
CA TYR A 694 5.05 -59.47 44.11
C TYR A 694 6.04 -59.84 45.22
N ALA A 695 7.20 -59.18 45.28
CA ALA A 695 8.16 -59.35 46.38
C ALA A 695 7.54 -59.00 47.74
N LYS A 696 6.85 -57.85 47.87
CA LYS A 696 6.12 -57.46 49.10
C LYS A 696 5.07 -58.49 49.50
N PHE A 697 4.34 -59.07 48.55
CA PHE A 697 3.38 -60.14 48.81
C PHE A 697 4.08 -61.41 49.35
N LEU A 698 5.15 -61.87 48.70
CA LEU A 698 5.94 -63.01 49.17
C LEU A 698 6.56 -62.78 50.57
N HIS A 699 7.03 -61.57 50.87
CA HIS A 699 7.52 -61.23 52.21
C HIS A 699 6.40 -61.28 53.25
N ARG A 700 5.20 -60.75 52.94
CA ARG A 700 4.03 -60.80 53.84
C ARG A 700 3.56 -62.23 54.10
N THR A 701 3.44 -63.07 53.06
CA THR A 701 3.03 -64.48 53.23
C THR A 701 4.09 -65.31 53.97
N LYS A 702 5.39 -65.07 53.71
CA LYS A 702 6.49 -65.68 54.46
C LYS A 702 6.49 -65.25 55.94
N ALA A 703 6.27 -63.96 56.22
CA ALA A 703 6.16 -63.48 57.60
C ALA A 703 4.95 -64.12 58.33
N ALA A 704 3.78 -64.12 57.70
CA ALA A 704 2.57 -64.73 58.26
C ALA A 704 2.75 -66.23 58.54
N THR A 705 3.31 -66.99 57.59
CA THR A 705 3.56 -68.44 57.78
C THR A 705 4.62 -68.71 58.85
N ILE A 706 5.65 -67.88 59.00
CA ILE A 706 6.64 -67.98 60.09
C ILE A 706 5.98 -67.75 61.45
N ILE A 707 5.17 -66.68 61.59
CA ILE A 707 4.43 -66.37 62.83
C ILE A 707 3.46 -67.51 63.18
N GLN A 708 2.66 -67.97 62.22
CA GLN A 708 1.74 -69.09 62.40
C GLN A 708 2.45 -70.38 62.79
N LYS A 709 3.59 -70.70 62.17
CA LYS A 709 4.43 -71.87 62.50
C LYS A 709 4.90 -71.79 63.96
N PHE A 710 5.49 -70.68 64.37
CA PHE A 710 6.01 -70.53 65.73
C PHE A 710 4.89 -70.54 66.78
N TRP A 711 3.75 -69.90 66.50
CA TRP A 711 2.60 -69.91 67.41
C TRP A 711 2.00 -71.31 67.59
N ARG A 712 1.76 -72.05 66.50
CA ARG A 712 1.29 -73.44 66.53
C ARG A 712 2.25 -74.34 67.34
N MET A 713 3.55 -74.22 67.10
CA MET A 713 4.59 -74.94 67.84
C MET A 713 4.58 -74.58 69.33
N TYR A 714 4.50 -73.29 69.68
CA TYR A 714 4.50 -72.81 71.06
C TYR A 714 3.29 -73.33 71.84
N ILE A 715 2.06 -73.23 71.30
CA ILE A 715 0.84 -73.73 71.94
C ILE A 715 0.96 -75.22 72.25
N VAL A 716 1.34 -76.03 71.25
CA VAL A 716 1.43 -77.49 71.41
C VAL A 716 2.51 -77.86 72.42
N ARG A 717 3.68 -77.22 72.36
CA ARG A 717 4.79 -77.45 73.30
C ARG A 717 4.43 -77.03 74.73
N LYS A 718 3.74 -75.90 74.92
CA LYS A 718 3.23 -75.43 76.23
C LYS A 718 2.21 -76.43 76.81
N ARG A 719 1.21 -76.84 76.01
CA ARG A 719 0.16 -77.79 76.42
C ARG A 719 0.72 -79.19 76.74
N TYR A 720 1.76 -79.64 76.04
CA TYR A 720 2.46 -80.88 76.37
C TYR A 720 3.31 -80.75 77.65
N LYS A 721 4.09 -79.67 77.79
CA LYS A 721 4.90 -79.42 79.00
C LYS A 721 4.05 -79.36 80.27
N ILE A 722 2.90 -78.66 80.25
CA ILE A 722 1.99 -78.58 81.41
C ILE A 722 1.50 -79.99 81.81
N ARG A 723 0.99 -80.78 80.86
CA ARG A 723 0.55 -82.16 81.12
C ARG A 723 1.69 -83.02 81.70
N ARG A 724 2.87 -83.01 81.07
CA ARG A 724 4.05 -83.75 81.55
C ARG A 724 4.44 -83.34 82.97
N SER A 725 4.47 -82.04 83.29
CA SER A 725 4.79 -81.56 84.64
C SER A 725 3.76 -82.02 85.67
N ALA A 726 2.46 -81.93 85.37
CA ALA A 726 1.41 -82.44 86.25
C ALA A 726 1.55 -83.95 86.51
N THR A 727 1.84 -84.75 85.48
CA THR A 727 2.09 -86.20 85.64
C THR A 727 3.37 -86.50 86.44
N ILE A 728 4.42 -85.66 86.34
CA ILE A 728 5.66 -85.79 87.13
C ILE A 728 5.41 -85.44 88.61
N VAL A 729 4.59 -84.43 88.89
CA VAL A 729 4.18 -84.08 90.26
C VAL A 729 3.29 -85.18 90.85
N LEU A 730 2.31 -85.69 90.10
CA LEU A 730 1.42 -86.76 90.58
C LEU A 730 2.19 -88.05 90.93
N GLN A 731 3.13 -88.48 90.09
CA GLN A 731 3.92 -89.68 90.35
C GLN A 731 4.92 -89.51 91.51
N SER A 732 5.43 -88.29 91.77
CA SER A 732 6.31 -88.05 92.92
C SER A 732 5.51 -88.09 94.23
N TYR A 733 4.30 -87.51 94.28
CA TYR A 733 3.37 -87.66 95.39
C TYR A 733 3.00 -89.14 95.64
N LEU A 734 2.71 -89.90 94.59
CA LEU A 734 2.39 -91.34 94.70
C LEU A 734 3.55 -92.14 95.30
N ARG A 735 4.78 -91.96 94.78
CA ARG A 735 5.99 -92.61 95.31
C ARG A 735 6.22 -92.25 96.78
N GLY A 736 6.09 -90.97 97.13
CA GLY A 736 6.22 -90.48 98.51
C GLY A 736 5.10 -90.97 99.44
N TYR A 737 3.88 -91.20 98.95
CA TYR A 737 2.79 -91.81 99.70
C TYR A 737 3.09 -93.30 100.00
N LEU A 738 3.47 -94.07 98.97
CA LEU A 738 3.81 -95.49 99.11
C LEU A 738 4.95 -95.72 100.11
N ALA A 739 6.02 -94.90 100.05
CA ALA A 739 7.13 -94.98 101.00
C ALA A 739 6.67 -94.71 102.46
N ARG A 740 5.88 -93.65 102.69
CA ARG A 740 5.33 -93.33 104.01
C ARG A 740 4.39 -94.42 104.54
N ASN A 741 3.63 -95.09 103.66
CA ASN A 741 2.75 -96.19 104.07
C ASN A 741 3.54 -97.43 104.53
N ARG A 742 4.63 -97.79 103.82
CA ARG A 742 5.56 -98.86 104.27
C ARG A 742 6.18 -98.53 105.64
N TYR A 743 6.65 -97.29 105.82
CA TYR A 743 7.21 -96.84 107.10
C TYR A 743 6.19 -96.91 108.24
N ARG A 744 4.93 -96.50 108.01
CA ARG A 744 3.84 -96.63 109.01
C ARG A 744 3.60 -98.08 109.43
N LYS A 745 3.73 -99.05 108.52
CA LYS A 745 3.61 -100.48 108.85
C LYS A 745 4.74 -100.93 109.80
N MET A 746 6.00 -100.67 109.44
CA MET A 746 7.15 -100.93 110.33
C MET A 746 7.02 -100.25 111.69
N LEU A 747 6.54 -99.00 111.73
CA LEU A 747 6.40 -98.26 112.97
C LEU A 747 5.38 -98.90 113.93
N ARG A 748 4.29 -99.48 113.40
CA ARG A 748 3.31 -100.25 114.22
C ARG A 748 3.95 -101.49 114.83
N GLU A 749 4.69 -102.27 114.04
CA GLU A 749 5.42 -103.45 114.49
C GLU A 749 6.45 -103.07 115.58
N HIS A 750 7.24 -102.02 115.36
CA HIS A 750 8.24 -101.56 116.33
C HIS A 750 7.61 -101.02 117.63
N LYS A 751 6.46 -100.32 117.55
CA LYS A 751 5.74 -99.86 118.75
C LYS A 751 5.13 -101.02 119.55
N ALA A 752 4.68 -102.10 118.90
CA ALA A 752 4.23 -103.30 119.59
C ALA A 752 5.37 -103.95 120.42
N VAL A 753 6.57 -104.06 119.84
CA VAL A 753 7.79 -104.55 120.55
C VAL A 753 8.14 -103.67 121.76
N ILE A 754 8.02 -102.34 121.63
CA ILE A 754 8.24 -101.42 122.76
C ILE A 754 7.23 -101.67 123.89
N ILE A 755 5.94 -101.83 123.58
CA ILE A 755 4.91 -102.10 124.61
C ILE A 755 5.20 -103.44 125.32
N GLN A 756 5.57 -104.49 124.59
CA GLN A 756 5.97 -105.78 125.15
C GLN A 756 7.18 -105.64 126.11
N LYS A 757 8.17 -104.80 125.78
CA LYS A 757 9.31 -104.49 126.67
C LYS A 757 8.87 -103.82 127.97
N TRP A 758 7.94 -102.85 127.91
CA TRP A 758 7.47 -102.12 129.09
C TRP A 758 6.67 -102.98 130.06
N VAL A 759 5.81 -103.88 129.56
CA VAL A 759 5.03 -104.82 130.40
C VAL A 759 5.96 -105.75 131.19
N ARG A 760 6.98 -106.34 130.54
CA ARG A 760 7.98 -107.18 131.22
C ARG A 760 8.69 -106.43 132.36
N GLY A 761 9.02 -105.15 132.15
CA GLY A 761 9.61 -104.30 133.19
C GLY A 761 8.65 -103.90 134.33
N TRP A 762 7.34 -103.85 134.09
CA TRP A 762 6.34 -103.56 135.13
C TRP A 762 6.21 -104.71 136.13
N VAL A 763 6.17 -105.96 135.66
CA VAL A 763 6.08 -107.16 136.52
C VAL A 763 7.21 -107.20 137.56
N ALA A 764 8.45 -106.96 137.13
CA ALA A 764 9.62 -106.92 138.03
C ALA A 764 9.51 -105.81 139.11
N ARG A 765 9.03 -104.62 138.74
CA ARG A 765 8.84 -103.50 139.68
C ARG A 765 7.72 -103.76 140.70
N THR A 766 6.65 -104.43 140.29
CA THR A 766 5.53 -104.79 141.18
C THR A 766 5.97 -105.80 142.24
N HIS A 767 6.82 -106.76 141.89
CA HIS A 767 7.42 -107.71 142.85
C HIS A 767 8.25 -106.97 143.91
N TYR A 768 9.21 -106.15 143.48
CA TYR A 768 10.05 -105.34 144.38
C TYR A 768 9.22 -104.45 145.32
N LYS A 769 8.19 -103.75 144.80
CA LYS A 769 7.32 -102.88 145.60
C LYS A 769 6.52 -103.60 146.68
N ARG A 770 6.10 -104.86 146.45
CA ARG A 770 5.44 -105.69 147.47
C ARG A 770 6.41 -106.01 148.62
N SER A 771 7.62 -106.47 148.30
CA SER A 771 8.64 -106.81 149.30
C SER A 771 9.02 -105.59 150.16
N THR A 772 9.24 -104.42 149.55
CA THR A 772 9.57 -103.20 150.31
C THR A 772 8.43 -102.72 151.21
N HIS A 773 7.16 -102.83 150.78
CA HIS A 773 6.03 -102.45 151.64
C HIS A 773 5.89 -103.35 152.88
N ALA A 774 6.12 -104.65 152.73
CA ALA A 774 6.10 -105.59 153.86
C ALA A 774 7.20 -105.27 154.89
N ILE A 775 8.41 -104.96 154.41
CA ILE A 775 9.55 -104.56 155.26
C ILE A 775 9.25 -103.25 156.00
N ILE A 776 8.72 -102.23 155.31
CA ILE A 776 8.39 -100.94 155.92
C ILE A 776 7.26 -101.07 156.96
N TYR A 777 6.24 -101.89 156.70
CA TYR A 777 5.17 -102.16 157.66
C TYR A 777 5.72 -102.79 158.96
N LEU A 778 6.63 -103.76 158.83
CA LEU A 778 7.30 -104.40 159.96
C LEU A 778 8.14 -103.40 160.78
N GLN A 779 8.90 -102.53 160.10
CA GLN A 779 9.67 -101.44 160.73
C GLN A 779 8.77 -100.43 161.46
N CYS A 780 7.61 -100.08 160.90
CA CYS A 780 6.63 -99.20 161.54
C CYS A 780 6.03 -99.82 162.81
N CYS A 781 5.70 -101.11 162.79
CA CYS A 781 5.25 -101.85 163.98
C CYS A 781 6.34 -101.88 165.08
N PHE A 782 7.60 -102.07 164.71
CA PHE A 782 8.73 -102.06 165.64
C PHE A 782 8.95 -100.67 166.30
N ARG A 783 8.91 -99.59 165.51
CA ARG A 783 8.97 -98.21 166.02
C ARG A 783 7.80 -97.87 166.94
N ARG A 784 6.59 -98.34 166.63
CA ARG A 784 5.40 -98.17 167.48
C ARG A 784 5.48 -98.97 168.79
N MET A 785 6.22 -100.09 168.81
CA MET A 785 6.54 -100.84 170.03
C MET A 785 7.53 -100.09 170.92
N MET A 786 8.58 -99.49 170.34
CA MET A 786 9.55 -98.65 171.05
C MET A 786 8.86 -97.47 171.74
N ALA A 787 8.05 -96.70 171.01
CA ALA A 787 7.28 -95.58 171.57
C ALA A 787 6.31 -96.01 172.69
N LYS A 788 5.74 -97.23 172.63
CA LYS A 788 4.95 -97.80 173.74
C LYS A 788 5.78 -98.14 174.99
N ARG A 789 7.08 -98.44 174.84
CA ARG A 789 8.01 -98.63 175.97
C ARG A 789 8.39 -97.29 176.61
N GLU A 790 8.62 -96.25 175.81
CA GLU A 790 8.84 -94.88 176.31
C GLU A 790 7.60 -94.30 177.00
N LEU A 791 6.40 -94.51 176.46
CA LEU A 791 5.15 -94.16 177.14
C LEU A 791 5.01 -94.88 178.50
N LYS A 792 5.50 -96.12 178.62
CA LYS A 792 5.56 -96.82 179.92
C LYS A 792 6.60 -96.23 180.87
N LYS A 793 7.77 -95.78 180.39
CA LYS A 793 8.74 -95.02 181.20
C LYS A 793 8.14 -93.72 181.74
N LEU A 794 7.55 -92.90 180.84
CA LEU A 794 6.92 -91.63 181.22
C LEU A 794 5.72 -91.81 182.17
N LYS A 795 4.95 -92.90 182.02
CA LYS A 795 3.90 -93.28 183.00
C LYS A 795 4.44 -93.74 184.37
N ILE A 796 5.74 -94.01 184.50
CA ILE A 796 6.41 -94.34 185.77
C ILE A 796 7.03 -93.08 186.37
N GLU A 797 7.57 -92.16 185.55
CA GLU A 797 8.01 -90.82 186.00
C GLU A 797 6.83 -89.91 186.40
N ALA A 798 5.62 -90.14 185.89
CA ALA A 798 4.40 -89.45 186.30
C ALA A 798 3.76 -89.96 187.62
N ARG A 799 4.49 -90.73 188.44
CA ARG A 799 4.01 -91.27 189.73
C ARG A 799 4.33 -90.32 190.90
N SER A 800 3.43 -89.41 191.26
CA SER A 800 3.30 -88.86 192.63
C SER A 800 2.07 -87.95 192.78
N VAL A 801 1.76 -87.63 194.04
CA VAL A 801 0.53 -86.96 194.50
C VAL A 801 0.63 -85.43 194.31
N GLU A 802 -0.54 -84.76 194.19
CA GLU A 802 -0.74 -83.29 194.12
C GLU A 802 -0.39 -82.52 192.83
N ARG A 803 -1.29 -82.61 191.83
CA ARG A 803 -1.62 -81.45 190.97
C ARG A 803 -3.07 -81.42 190.47
N TYR A 804 -4.04 -81.48 191.40
CA TYR A 804 -5.46 -81.71 191.09
C TYR A 804 -6.38 -80.45 191.12
N LYS A 805 -5.90 -79.22 191.36
CA LYS A 805 -6.79 -78.03 191.54
C LYS A 805 -6.29 -76.70 190.93
N LYS A 806 -6.69 -76.43 189.67
CA LYS A 806 -6.82 -75.13 188.91
C LYS A 806 -6.66 -75.44 187.40
N LEU A 807 -7.62 -75.40 186.47
CA LEU A 807 -9.05 -74.99 186.40
C LEU A 807 -9.38 -73.48 186.12
N HIS A 808 -9.70 -73.20 184.83
CA HIS A 808 -10.77 -72.34 184.24
C HIS A 808 -10.61 -70.85 183.73
N ILE A 809 -11.23 -70.62 182.54
CA ILE A 809 -11.76 -69.41 181.83
C ILE A 809 -10.85 -68.50 180.93
N GLY A 810 -11.27 -68.30 179.66
CA GLY A 810 -10.89 -67.20 178.74
C GLY A 810 -11.15 -67.50 177.23
N MET A 811 -11.82 -66.60 176.47
CA MET A 811 -12.13 -66.75 175.02
C MET A 811 -11.71 -65.51 174.22
N GLU A 812 -11.03 -65.64 173.07
CA GLU A 812 -11.34 -64.91 171.81
C GLU A 812 -10.38 -65.11 170.61
N ASN A 813 -10.93 -64.77 169.44
CA ASN A 813 -10.26 -64.36 168.20
C ASN A 813 -9.56 -65.42 167.31
N LYS A 814 -9.46 -65.13 165.98
CA LYS A 814 -9.54 -66.21 164.95
C LYS A 814 -8.94 -65.97 163.55
N ILE A 815 -8.65 -64.73 163.15
CA ILE A 815 -8.95 -64.20 161.80
C ILE A 815 -8.00 -64.57 160.62
N MET A 816 -6.79 -65.08 160.84
CA MET A 816 -5.67 -64.97 159.88
C MET A 816 -5.63 -65.95 158.67
N GLN A 817 -6.73 -66.59 158.22
CA GLN A 817 -6.67 -67.71 157.25
C GLN A 817 -7.27 -67.47 155.82
N LEU A 818 -7.90 -66.33 155.51
CA LEU A 818 -8.80 -66.24 154.32
C LEU A 818 -8.24 -65.64 153.01
N GLN A 819 -7.03 -65.09 152.96
CA GLN A 819 -6.70 -64.02 151.99
C GLN A 819 -5.97 -64.42 150.67
N ARG A 820 -5.97 -65.68 150.23
CA ARG A 820 -5.11 -66.18 149.11
C ARG A 820 -5.85 -66.77 147.88
N LYS A 821 -6.81 -66.08 147.24
CA LYS A 821 -7.65 -66.74 146.21
C LYS A 821 -8.15 -65.95 144.97
N VAL A 822 -7.62 -64.77 144.63
CA VAL A 822 -8.30 -63.84 143.67
C VAL A 822 -7.63 -63.62 142.29
N ASP A 823 -6.30 -63.72 142.14
CA ASP A 823 -5.59 -63.03 141.04
C ASP A 823 -5.64 -63.64 139.60
N GLU A 824 -6.39 -64.71 139.32
CA GLU A 824 -6.07 -65.62 138.19
C GLU A 824 -6.79 -65.36 136.84
N GLN A 825 -7.59 -64.29 136.65
CA GLN A 825 -8.63 -64.23 135.57
C GLN A 825 -8.46 -63.28 134.34
N ASN A 826 -7.43 -62.43 134.22
CA ASN A 826 -7.60 -61.13 133.52
C ASN A 826 -7.00 -60.92 132.08
N LYS A 827 -6.86 -61.94 131.19
CA LYS A 827 -5.85 -61.89 130.09
C LYS A 827 -6.26 -61.79 128.59
N ASP A 828 -7.53 -61.91 128.19
CA ASP A 828 -7.86 -62.40 126.82
C ASP A 828 -8.36 -61.38 125.73
N TYR A 829 -8.52 -60.08 125.99
CA TYR A 829 -9.43 -59.21 125.20
C TYR A 829 -8.92 -58.53 123.88
N LYS A 830 -7.67 -58.75 123.41
CA LYS A 830 -6.93 -57.71 122.63
C LYS A 830 -6.84 -57.82 121.09
N CYS A 831 -7.54 -58.75 120.41
CA CYS A 831 -7.15 -59.23 119.06
C CYS A 831 -7.92 -58.67 117.82
N LEU A 832 -8.99 -57.88 117.98
CA LEU A 832 -10.04 -57.80 116.93
C LEU A 832 -9.92 -56.67 115.86
N MET A 833 -9.10 -55.63 116.08
CA MET A 833 -9.27 -54.32 115.40
C MET A 833 -8.75 -54.19 113.95
N GLU A 834 -7.74 -54.95 113.54
CA GLU A 834 -6.91 -54.62 112.35
C GLU A 834 -7.56 -54.81 110.96
N LYS A 835 -8.80 -55.30 110.87
CA LYS A 835 -9.36 -55.79 109.58
C LYS A 835 -10.11 -54.76 108.73
N LEU A 836 -10.53 -53.62 109.29
CA LEU A 836 -11.48 -52.71 108.62
C LEU A 836 -10.85 -51.78 107.56
N THR A 837 -9.59 -51.41 107.71
CA THR A 837 -8.93 -50.34 106.93
C THR A 837 -8.55 -50.69 105.49
N ASN A 838 -8.57 -51.96 105.10
CA ASN A 838 -8.11 -52.40 103.77
C ASN A 838 -9.13 -52.24 102.63
N LEU A 839 -10.41 -51.95 102.93
CA LEU A 839 -11.48 -51.95 101.93
C LEU A 839 -11.73 -50.59 101.25
N GLU A 840 -11.53 -49.47 101.96
CA GLU A 840 -11.81 -48.12 101.43
C GLU A 840 -10.88 -47.72 100.27
N GLY A 841 -9.63 -48.19 100.27
CA GLY A 841 -8.62 -47.83 99.27
C GLY A 841 -8.93 -48.30 97.84
N ILE A 842 -9.80 -49.30 97.67
CA ILE A 842 -10.12 -49.88 96.35
C ILE A 842 -11.12 -48.99 95.59
N TYR A 843 -12.15 -48.48 96.29
CA TYR A 843 -13.32 -47.82 95.68
C TYR A 843 -12.98 -46.48 94.98
N ASN A 844 -12.05 -45.70 95.52
CA ASN A 844 -11.65 -44.41 94.96
C ASN A 844 -10.90 -44.51 93.61
N SER A 845 -10.31 -45.68 93.30
CA SER A 845 -9.49 -45.88 92.09
C SER A 845 -10.28 -46.15 90.81
N GLU A 846 -11.60 -46.31 90.92
CA GLU A 846 -12.49 -46.71 89.83
C GLU A 846 -13.35 -45.54 89.35
N THR A 847 -13.73 -44.63 90.25
CA THR A 847 -14.43 -43.36 89.95
C THR A 847 -13.57 -42.37 89.16
N GLU A 848 -12.24 -42.35 89.37
CA GLU A 848 -11.33 -41.44 88.66
C GLU A 848 -11.22 -41.78 87.16
N LYS A 849 -11.15 -43.07 86.81
CA LYS A 849 -11.01 -43.56 85.43
C LYS A 849 -12.19 -43.16 84.55
N LEU A 850 -13.41 -43.41 85.04
CA LEU A 850 -14.66 -43.09 84.32
C LEU A 850 -14.81 -41.59 84.02
N ARG A 851 -14.22 -40.71 84.84
CA ARG A 851 -14.25 -39.26 84.61
C ARG A 851 -13.38 -38.87 83.41
N SER A 852 -12.17 -39.44 83.32
CA SER A 852 -11.23 -39.17 82.22
C SER A 852 -11.70 -39.65 80.84
N ASP A 853 -12.48 -40.74 80.79
CA ASP A 853 -13.00 -41.28 79.53
C ASP A 853 -14.12 -40.41 78.92
N LEU A 854 -14.84 -39.67 79.77
CA LEU A 854 -15.97 -38.82 79.38
C LEU A 854 -15.49 -37.48 78.79
N GLU A 855 -14.49 -36.84 79.39
CA GLU A 855 -13.84 -35.64 78.86
C GLU A 855 -13.20 -35.89 77.48
N ARG A 856 -12.58 -37.07 77.29
CA ARG A 856 -11.98 -37.46 76.01
C ARG A 856 -12.99 -37.60 74.86
N LEU A 857 -14.23 -38.00 75.17
CA LEU A 857 -15.31 -38.11 74.17
C LEU A 857 -15.86 -36.74 73.77
N GLN A 858 -16.02 -35.82 74.72
CA GLN A 858 -16.51 -34.46 74.44
C GLN A 858 -15.54 -33.67 73.53
N LEU A 859 -14.24 -33.78 73.77
CA LEU A 859 -13.21 -33.17 72.91
C LEU A 859 -13.27 -33.67 71.46
N SER A 860 -13.49 -34.98 71.27
CA SER A 860 -13.56 -35.58 69.93
C SER A 860 -14.81 -35.17 69.13
N GLU A 861 -15.92 -34.82 69.79
CA GLU A 861 -17.13 -34.36 69.10
C GLU A 861 -16.98 -32.92 68.61
N GLU A 862 -16.28 -32.08 69.38
CA GLU A 862 -16.09 -30.67 69.02
C GLU A 862 -15.08 -30.50 67.87
N GLU A 863 -14.02 -31.32 67.82
CA GLU A 863 -13.14 -31.42 66.64
C GLU A 863 -13.92 -31.80 65.37
N ALA A 864 -14.88 -32.72 65.48
CA ALA A 864 -15.69 -33.16 64.32
C ALA A 864 -16.61 -32.05 63.78
N LYS A 865 -17.20 -31.22 64.66
CA LYS A 865 -18.00 -30.05 64.26
C LYS A 865 -17.14 -29.00 63.55
N ILE A 866 -15.97 -28.69 64.09
CA ILE A 866 -15.01 -27.74 63.49
C ILE A 866 -14.56 -28.23 62.09
N ALA A 867 -14.29 -29.53 61.95
CA ALA A 867 -13.93 -30.11 60.66
C ALA A 867 -15.07 -30.01 59.63
N THR A 868 -16.32 -30.21 60.04
CA THR A 868 -17.48 -30.14 59.14
C THR A 868 -17.74 -28.69 58.68
N GLY A 869 -17.57 -27.71 59.55
CA GLY A 869 -17.65 -26.29 59.19
C GLY A 869 -16.62 -25.88 58.13
N ARG A 870 -15.36 -26.32 58.27
CA ARG A 870 -14.29 -26.07 57.28
C ARG A 870 -14.57 -26.71 55.92
N VAL A 871 -15.21 -27.88 55.88
CA VAL A 871 -15.56 -28.54 54.61
C VAL A 871 -16.62 -27.75 53.85
N LEU A 872 -17.60 -27.17 54.54
CA LEU A 872 -18.63 -26.33 53.91
C LEU A 872 -18.05 -25.02 53.34
N SER A 873 -17.20 -24.31 54.10
CA SER A 873 -16.58 -23.07 53.60
C SER A 873 -15.69 -23.33 52.37
N LEU A 874 -14.92 -24.42 52.36
CA LEU A 874 -14.08 -24.81 51.23
C LEU A 874 -14.91 -25.21 49.99
N GLN A 875 -16.09 -25.79 50.16
CA GLN A 875 -16.98 -26.10 49.03
C GLN A 875 -17.53 -24.83 48.37
N GLU A 876 -17.88 -23.81 49.16
CA GLU A 876 -18.38 -22.52 48.69
C GLU A 876 -17.27 -21.71 47.99
N GLU A 877 -16.05 -21.73 48.53
CA GLU A 877 -14.86 -21.13 47.92
C GLU A 877 -14.49 -21.79 46.58
N ILE A 878 -14.50 -23.14 46.50
CA ILE A 878 -14.27 -23.87 45.25
C ILE A 878 -15.34 -23.54 44.19
N ALA A 879 -16.60 -23.34 44.60
CA ALA A 879 -17.65 -22.93 43.66
C ALA A 879 -17.41 -21.53 43.09
N LYS A 880 -16.96 -20.59 43.93
CA LYS A 880 -16.61 -19.22 43.52
C LYS A 880 -15.40 -19.19 42.58
N LEU A 881 -14.30 -19.85 42.97
CA LEU A 881 -13.07 -19.94 42.16
C LEU A 881 -13.30 -20.58 40.79
N ARG A 882 -14.23 -21.52 40.65
CA ARG A 882 -14.60 -22.10 39.35
C ARG A 882 -15.29 -21.09 38.43
N LYS A 883 -16.16 -20.25 38.97
CA LYS A 883 -16.86 -19.21 38.21
C LYS A 883 -15.87 -18.12 37.76
N ASP A 884 -14.97 -17.70 38.66
CA ASP A 884 -13.95 -16.70 38.37
C ASP A 884 -12.93 -17.21 37.33
N LEU A 885 -12.59 -18.51 37.37
CA LEU A 885 -11.76 -19.17 36.35
C LEU A 885 -12.44 -19.20 34.96
N GLU A 886 -13.75 -19.43 34.91
CA GLU A 886 -14.51 -19.48 33.65
C GLU A 886 -14.66 -18.07 33.03
N GLN A 887 -14.89 -17.05 33.87
CA GLN A 887 -14.92 -15.65 33.44
C GLN A 887 -13.54 -15.19 32.92
N THR A 888 -12.45 -15.41 33.69
CA THR A 888 -11.09 -15.03 33.28
C THR A 888 -10.61 -15.78 32.04
N GLN A 889 -11.05 -17.02 31.79
CA GLN A 889 -10.80 -17.71 30.51
C GLN A 889 -11.50 -17.03 29.33
N SER A 890 -12.72 -16.52 29.51
CA SER A 890 -13.44 -15.80 28.45
C SER A 890 -12.78 -14.46 28.11
N GLU A 891 -12.35 -13.71 29.14
CA GLU A 891 -11.65 -12.43 29.00
C GLU A 891 -10.28 -12.62 28.36
N LYS A 892 -9.50 -13.61 28.84
CA LYS A 892 -8.20 -13.97 28.25
C LYS A 892 -8.33 -14.30 26.76
N LYS A 893 -9.35 -15.04 26.35
CA LYS A 893 -9.57 -15.38 24.94
C LYS A 893 -9.86 -14.13 24.10
N SER A 894 -10.65 -13.19 24.61
CA SER A 894 -10.90 -11.90 23.95
C SER A 894 -9.61 -11.05 23.82
N ILE A 895 -8.75 -11.08 24.84
CA ILE A 895 -7.44 -10.41 24.83
C ILE A 895 -6.48 -11.08 23.83
N GLU A 896 -6.42 -12.41 23.77
CA GLU A 896 -5.63 -13.16 22.79
C GLU A 896 -6.08 -12.83 21.35
N GLU A 897 -7.38 -12.82 21.08
CA GLU A 897 -7.93 -12.41 19.78
C GLU A 897 -7.63 -10.94 19.42
N ARG A 898 -7.57 -10.04 20.42
CA ARG A 898 -7.19 -8.63 20.22
C ARG A 898 -5.69 -8.47 19.98
N ALA A 899 -4.86 -9.26 20.65
CA ALA A 899 -3.41 -9.29 20.45
C ALA A 899 -3.03 -9.84 19.07
N ASP A 900 -3.71 -10.89 18.59
CA ASP A 900 -3.50 -11.43 17.24
C ASP A 900 -3.88 -10.42 16.13
N ARG A 901 -4.92 -9.59 16.34
CA ARG A 901 -5.25 -8.47 15.43
C ARG A 901 -4.15 -7.41 15.41
N TYR A 902 -3.73 -6.93 16.59
CA TYR A 902 -2.62 -5.98 16.72
C TYR A 902 -1.32 -6.48 16.09
N LYS A 903 -1.06 -7.79 16.19
CA LYS A 903 0.10 -8.42 15.55
C LYS A 903 0.00 -8.40 14.02
N GLN A 904 -1.17 -8.63 13.45
CA GLN A 904 -1.37 -8.55 11.99
C GLN A 904 -1.22 -7.12 11.47
N GLU A 905 -1.74 -6.13 12.19
CA GLU A 905 -1.60 -4.70 11.86
C GLU A 905 -0.14 -4.24 11.93
N THR A 906 0.60 -4.64 12.98
CA THR A 906 2.03 -4.32 13.11
C THR A 906 2.90 -5.06 12.09
N GLU A 907 2.60 -6.31 11.73
CA GLU A 907 3.28 -7.02 10.64
C GLU A 907 3.06 -6.32 9.27
N GLN A 908 1.86 -5.78 9.01
CA GLN A 908 1.59 -4.97 7.82
C GLN A 908 2.35 -3.64 7.83
N LEU A 909 2.33 -2.91 8.96
CA LEU A 909 3.05 -1.63 9.09
C LEU A 909 4.56 -1.81 8.88
N VAL A 910 5.16 -2.86 9.45
CA VAL A 910 6.58 -3.21 9.24
C VAL A 910 6.88 -3.59 7.79
N SER A 911 5.91 -4.18 7.06
CA SER A 911 6.07 -4.44 5.63
C SER A 911 6.11 -3.13 4.83
N ASN A 912 5.17 -2.22 5.09
CA ASN A 912 5.07 -0.93 4.40
C ASN A 912 6.31 -0.06 4.65
N LEU A 913 6.74 0.06 5.91
CA LEU A 913 7.95 0.81 6.29
C LEU A 913 9.23 0.21 5.68
N LYS A 914 9.26 -1.09 5.40
CA LYS A 914 10.38 -1.72 4.67
C LYS A 914 10.37 -1.38 3.19
N GLU A 915 9.20 -1.40 2.53
CA GLU A 915 9.08 -0.97 1.13
C GLU A 915 9.50 0.50 0.99
N GLU A 916 9.03 1.37 1.88
CA GLU A 916 9.39 2.80 1.91
C GLU A 916 10.88 3.02 2.18
N ASN A 917 11.49 2.31 3.14
CA ASN A 917 12.95 2.36 3.35
C ASN A 917 13.74 1.85 2.14
N THR A 918 13.25 0.86 1.40
CA THR A 918 13.92 0.43 0.16
C THR A 918 13.83 1.45 -0.96
N LEU A 919 12.72 2.19 -1.07
CA LEU A 919 12.59 3.30 -2.01
C LEU A 919 13.53 4.44 -1.63
N LEU A 920 13.54 4.88 -0.37
CA LEU A 920 14.43 5.94 0.10
C LEU A 920 15.92 5.58 -0.01
N LYS A 921 16.30 4.30 0.18
CA LYS A 921 17.66 3.83 -0.11
C LYS A 921 18.00 3.92 -1.61
N GLN A 922 17.08 3.54 -2.49
CA GLN A 922 17.26 3.64 -3.94
C GLN A 922 17.35 5.10 -4.43
N GLU A 923 16.52 6.00 -3.90
CA GLU A 923 16.59 7.44 -4.19
C GLU A 923 17.90 8.04 -3.69
N LYS A 924 18.36 7.66 -2.48
CA LYS A 924 19.67 8.10 -1.96
C LYS A 924 20.83 7.60 -2.84
N GLU A 925 20.80 6.35 -3.29
CA GLU A 925 21.82 5.81 -4.19
C GLU A 925 21.81 6.51 -5.56
N ALA A 926 20.63 6.78 -6.12
CA ALA A 926 20.48 7.53 -7.37
C ALA A 926 20.98 8.98 -7.25
N LEU A 927 20.63 9.68 -6.16
CA LEU A 927 21.11 11.03 -5.87
C LEU A 927 22.63 11.08 -5.66
N ASN A 928 23.21 10.12 -4.94
CA ASN A 928 24.67 10.01 -4.81
C ASN A 928 25.34 9.79 -6.17
N HIS A 929 24.77 8.93 -7.03
CA HIS A 929 25.31 8.70 -8.37
C HIS A 929 25.27 9.97 -9.22
N LEU A 930 24.16 10.73 -9.16
CA LEU A 930 23.99 12.01 -9.85
C LEU A 930 24.97 13.07 -9.34
N ILE A 931 25.20 13.16 -8.02
CA ILE A 931 26.17 14.09 -7.43
C ILE A 931 27.60 13.74 -7.85
N VAL A 932 27.95 12.45 -7.91
CA VAL A 932 29.27 12.00 -8.39
C VAL A 932 29.44 12.26 -9.89
N GLU A 933 28.41 12.04 -10.71
CA GLU A 933 28.45 12.38 -12.14
C GLU A 933 28.55 13.89 -12.36
N GLN A 934 27.78 14.72 -11.65
CA GLN A 934 27.88 16.18 -11.72
C GLN A 934 29.25 16.70 -11.25
N ALA A 935 29.79 16.16 -10.16
CA ALA A 935 31.13 16.51 -9.69
C ALA A 935 32.19 16.15 -10.75
N LYS A 936 32.06 14.97 -11.38
CA LYS A 936 32.97 14.51 -12.43
C LYS A 936 32.86 15.35 -13.71
N GLU A 937 31.65 15.66 -14.15
CA GLU A 937 31.37 16.53 -15.31
C GLU A 937 31.88 17.96 -15.08
N MET A 938 31.73 18.47 -13.85
CA MET A 938 32.29 19.77 -13.44
C MET A 938 33.82 19.75 -13.42
N THR A 939 34.48 18.68 -12.95
CA THR A 939 35.94 18.55 -13.08
C THR A 939 36.38 18.41 -14.54
N GLU A 940 35.68 17.64 -15.37
CA GLU A 940 36.01 17.52 -16.80
C GLU A 940 35.80 18.85 -17.56
N THR A 941 34.82 19.68 -17.18
CA THR A 941 34.66 21.02 -17.78
C THR A 941 35.69 22.01 -17.26
N MET A 942 36.11 21.91 -15.99
CA MET A 942 37.20 22.72 -15.45
C MET A 942 38.55 22.36 -16.10
N GLU A 943 38.82 21.06 -16.28
CA GLU A 943 40.02 20.54 -16.95
C GLU A 943 40.03 20.90 -18.44
N LYS A 944 38.88 20.78 -19.14
CA LYS A 944 38.74 21.29 -20.52
C LYS A 944 39.00 22.79 -20.60
N LYS A 945 38.49 23.61 -19.68
CA LYS A 945 38.79 25.05 -19.64
C LYS A 945 40.27 25.35 -19.43
N LEU A 946 40.95 24.63 -18.53
CA LEU A 946 42.40 24.75 -18.34
C LEU A 946 43.18 24.34 -19.60
N VAL A 947 42.74 23.29 -20.31
CA VAL A 947 43.32 22.89 -21.61
C VAL A 947 43.03 23.92 -22.72
N GLU A 948 41.90 24.62 -22.65
CA GLU A 948 41.51 25.66 -23.60
C GLU A 948 42.26 26.97 -23.34
N GLU A 949 42.40 27.41 -22.08
CA GLU A 949 43.23 28.54 -21.65
C GLU A 949 44.73 28.30 -21.92
N THR A 950 45.25 27.10 -21.66
CA THR A 950 46.66 26.78 -22.00
C THR A 950 46.89 26.76 -23.51
N LYS A 951 45.94 26.28 -24.32
CA LYS A 951 45.99 26.44 -25.79
C LYS A 951 45.90 27.90 -26.23
N GLN A 952 45.10 28.72 -25.54
CA GLN A 952 45.00 30.15 -25.81
C GLN A 952 46.36 30.81 -25.59
N LEU A 953 46.99 30.56 -24.44
CA LEU A 953 48.33 31.04 -24.11
C LEU A 953 49.43 30.48 -25.04
N GLU A 954 49.32 29.23 -25.48
CA GLU A 954 50.25 28.62 -26.44
C GLU A 954 50.09 29.23 -27.85
N LEU A 955 48.87 29.59 -28.25
CA LEU A 955 48.62 30.36 -29.47
C LEU A 955 49.14 31.79 -29.36
N ASP A 956 48.88 32.49 -28.26
CA ASP A 956 49.37 33.86 -28.02
C ASP A 956 50.90 33.90 -27.94
N LEU A 957 51.54 32.90 -27.30
CA LEU A 957 53.00 32.75 -27.29
C LEU A 957 53.57 32.45 -28.68
N ASN A 958 52.85 31.67 -29.51
CA ASN A 958 53.28 31.42 -30.88
C ASN A 958 53.05 32.64 -31.79
N ASP A 959 52.01 33.44 -31.57
CA ASP A 959 51.80 34.72 -32.27
C ASP A 959 52.86 35.75 -31.85
N GLU A 960 53.22 35.84 -30.56
CA GLU A 960 54.35 36.65 -30.11
C GLU A 960 55.70 36.13 -30.64
N ARG A 961 55.92 34.82 -30.76
CA ARG A 961 57.11 34.28 -31.46
C ARG A 961 57.12 34.64 -32.94
N LEU A 962 55.97 34.65 -33.60
CA LEU A 962 55.84 35.06 -35.00
C LEU A 962 56.09 36.57 -35.15
N ARG A 963 55.58 37.39 -34.22
CA ARG A 963 55.87 38.83 -34.12
C ARG A 963 57.34 39.08 -33.83
N TYR A 964 57.99 38.30 -32.97
CA TYR A 964 59.41 38.43 -32.67
C TYR A 964 60.28 38.01 -33.86
N GLN A 965 59.89 36.99 -34.64
CA GLN A 965 60.52 36.68 -35.93
C GLN A 965 60.31 37.79 -36.97
N ASN A 966 59.11 38.35 -37.06
CA ASN A 966 58.83 39.48 -37.96
C ASN A 966 59.59 40.73 -37.53
N LEU A 967 59.68 41.01 -36.22
CA LEU A 967 60.43 42.11 -35.65
C LEU A 967 61.95 41.91 -35.84
N LEU A 968 62.47 40.67 -35.75
CA LEU A 968 63.87 40.35 -36.11
C LEU A 968 64.13 40.54 -37.61
N ASN A 969 63.19 40.18 -38.49
CA ASN A 969 63.28 40.45 -39.92
C ASN A 969 63.20 41.96 -40.23
N GLU A 970 62.39 42.71 -39.49
CA GLU A 970 62.35 44.18 -39.57
C GLU A 970 63.59 44.83 -38.97
N PHE A 971 64.14 44.29 -37.87
CA PHE A 971 65.41 44.75 -37.28
C PHE A 971 66.55 44.51 -38.25
N SER A 972 66.66 43.33 -38.85
CA SER A 972 67.67 43.02 -39.87
C SER A 972 67.55 43.94 -41.10
N ARG A 973 66.32 44.26 -41.53
CA ARG A 973 66.07 45.27 -42.59
C ARG A 973 66.35 46.71 -42.15
N LEU A 974 66.18 47.05 -40.88
CA LEU A 974 66.57 48.34 -40.32
C LEU A 974 68.08 48.43 -40.11
N GLU A 975 68.76 47.31 -39.85
CA GLU A 975 70.20 47.22 -39.65
C GLU A 975 70.93 47.33 -41.01
N GLU A 976 70.43 46.66 -42.06
CA GLU A 976 70.84 46.94 -43.46
C GLU A 976 70.68 48.44 -43.78
N ARG A 977 69.51 49.03 -43.53
CA ARG A 977 69.27 50.46 -43.77
C ARG A 977 70.08 51.39 -42.86
N TYR A 978 70.47 50.93 -41.67
CA TYR A 978 71.25 51.73 -40.72
C TYR A 978 72.72 51.73 -41.11
N ASP A 979 73.27 50.60 -41.56
CA ASP A 979 74.61 50.56 -42.13
C ASP A 979 74.66 51.34 -43.47
N ASP A 980 73.63 51.25 -44.33
CA ASP A 980 73.47 52.13 -45.52
C ASP A 980 73.52 53.63 -45.13
N LEU A 981 72.78 54.08 -44.10
CA LEU A 981 72.81 55.48 -43.63
C LEU A 981 74.10 55.87 -42.90
N LYS A 982 74.85 54.91 -42.36
CA LYS A 982 76.06 55.13 -41.56
C LYS A 982 77.31 55.24 -42.43
N GLU A 983 77.31 54.64 -43.63
CA GLU A 983 78.24 55.01 -44.69
C GLU A 983 78.00 56.46 -45.18
N GLU A 984 76.75 56.94 -45.26
CA GLU A 984 76.48 58.35 -45.60
C GLU A 984 76.83 59.35 -44.49
N MET A 985 76.71 58.97 -43.21
CA MET A 985 76.86 59.90 -42.07
C MET A 985 78.29 60.00 -41.49
N THR A 986 79.24 59.17 -41.94
CA THR A 986 80.62 59.13 -41.41
C THR A 986 81.58 60.20 -41.97
N LEU A 987 81.05 61.26 -42.59
CA LEU A 987 81.83 62.40 -43.12
C LEU A 987 81.95 63.63 -42.20
N MET A 988 81.32 63.64 -41.01
CA MET A 988 81.52 64.71 -40.02
C MET A 988 82.10 64.22 -38.68
N ASN A 989 83.38 64.53 -38.55
CA ASN A 989 84.28 64.30 -37.42
C ASN A 989 83.81 64.96 -36.09
N VAL A 990 83.88 64.20 -34.97
CA VAL A 990 84.83 64.41 -33.83
C VAL A 990 84.79 65.78 -33.08
N PRO A 991 85.01 65.89 -31.74
CA PRO A 991 84.69 65.02 -30.58
C PRO A 991 84.40 65.82 -29.25
N LYS A 992 84.55 65.17 -28.07
CA LYS A 992 85.06 65.72 -26.77
C LYS A 992 84.11 66.50 -25.81
N PRO A 993 84.48 66.65 -24.50
CA PRO A 993 83.53 66.49 -23.38
C PRO A 993 83.40 67.71 -22.42
N GLY A 994 82.45 67.68 -21.47
CA GLY A 994 82.40 68.65 -20.37
C GLY A 994 81.26 68.46 -19.34
N HIS A 995 81.58 68.72 -18.06
CA HIS A 995 80.81 68.48 -16.83
C HIS A 995 79.45 69.19 -16.59
N LYS A 996 78.62 68.54 -15.75
CA LYS A 996 77.71 69.06 -14.67
C LYS A 996 76.64 70.14 -15.00
N ARG A 997 75.35 69.75 -15.00
CA ARG A 997 74.34 70.01 -13.91
C ARG A 997 72.90 69.55 -14.28
N THR A 998 72.12 69.19 -13.25
CA THR A 998 70.63 69.22 -13.04
C THR A 998 69.68 69.25 -14.27
N ASP A 999 68.61 68.44 -14.36
CA ASP A 999 67.37 68.60 -13.55
C ASP A 999 66.35 67.42 -13.57
N SER A 1000 65.41 67.48 -12.60
CA SER A 1000 64.04 66.92 -12.51
C SER A 1000 63.60 65.60 -13.20
N THR A 1001 63.33 64.57 -12.37
CA THR A 1001 62.14 63.68 -12.35
C THR A 1001 61.34 63.39 -13.64
N HIS A 1002 61.46 62.18 -14.19
CA HIS A 1002 60.44 61.09 -14.10
C HIS A 1002 60.94 59.82 -14.85
N SER A 1003 61.37 58.75 -14.17
CA SER A 1003 61.62 57.45 -14.83
C SER A 1003 61.68 56.26 -13.86
N SER A 1004 60.97 55.18 -14.24
CA SER A 1004 61.27 53.77 -13.96
C SER A 1004 61.78 53.37 -12.56
N ASN A 1005 60.86 52.98 -11.68
CA ASN A 1005 61.17 52.20 -10.49
C ASN A 1005 61.49 50.73 -10.86
N GLU A 1006 62.59 50.26 -10.30
CA GLU A 1006 62.75 49.00 -9.53
C GLU A 1006 61.76 47.85 -9.76
N SER A 1007 62.37 46.72 -10.14
CA SER A 1007 61.82 45.38 -9.98
C SER A 1007 62.09 44.81 -8.57
N GLU A 1008 61.06 44.80 -7.72
CA GLU A 1008 60.78 43.77 -6.70
C GLU A 1008 59.24 43.51 -6.80
N TYR A 1009 58.63 42.36 -6.51
CA TYR A 1009 59.03 41.18 -5.71
C TYR A 1009 58.83 39.86 -6.52
N THR A 1010 59.60 38.77 -6.38
CA THR A 1010 59.74 37.82 -5.23
C THR A 1010 58.40 37.14 -4.87
N PHE A 1011 58.26 35.82 -4.66
CA PHE A 1011 59.25 34.73 -4.55
C PHE A 1011 58.62 33.32 -4.78
N SER A 1012 59.40 32.42 -5.40
CA SER A 1012 59.57 30.96 -5.16
C SER A 1012 58.38 30.05 -4.78
N SER A 1013 58.13 28.98 -5.55
CA SER A 1013 58.84 27.66 -5.54
C SER A 1013 58.26 26.76 -4.45
N GLU A 1014 57.50 25.71 -4.76
CA GLU A 1014 57.97 24.44 -5.35
C GLU A 1014 59.13 23.80 -4.57
N ILE A 1015 58.86 22.64 -3.97
CA ILE A 1015 59.69 21.41 -3.97
C ILE A 1015 58.80 20.23 -3.53
N ALA A 1016 59.16 19.03 -3.99
CA ALA A 1016 58.30 17.84 -4.04
C ALA A 1016 58.35 16.92 -2.81
N GLU A 1017 57.53 15.87 -2.89
CA GLU A 1017 57.44 14.65 -2.05
C GLU A 1017 58.82 13.97 -1.86
N THR A 1018 59.10 13.16 -0.82
CA THR A 1018 58.47 11.87 -0.47
C THR A 1018 58.87 11.32 0.92
N GLU A 1019 58.00 10.44 1.49
CA GLU A 1019 58.27 9.27 2.38
C GLU A 1019 58.99 9.43 3.76
N ASP A 1020 58.61 8.77 4.88
CA ASP A 1020 57.42 7.94 5.21
C ASP A 1020 57.24 7.74 6.76
N MET A 1021 55.99 7.70 7.26
CA MET A 1021 55.46 7.14 8.54
C MET A 1021 56.09 7.49 9.95
N PRO A 1022 55.36 7.33 11.10
CA PRO A 1022 53.94 7.03 11.32
C PRO A 1022 53.16 7.87 12.38
N LEU A 1023 51.83 7.85 12.24
CA LEU A 1023 50.77 7.93 13.27
C LEU A 1023 50.46 9.23 14.07
N ARG A 1024 49.14 9.48 14.12
CA ARG A 1024 48.32 10.32 15.04
C ARG A 1024 48.20 11.82 14.75
N THR A 1025 47.04 12.12 14.16
CA THR A 1025 46.35 13.40 14.05
C THR A 1025 46.06 14.09 15.40
N GLU A 1026 46.42 15.37 15.48
CA GLU A 1026 45.65 16.45 16.13
C GLU A 1026 45.92 17.76 15.34
N GLU A 1027 45.06 18.77 15.51
CA GLU A 1027 44.92 19.94 14.61
C GLU A 1027 46.13 20.93 14.65
N PRO A 1028 46.26 21.85 13.67
CA PRO A 1028 45.64 23.16 13.88
C PRO A 1028 45.09 23.90 12.64
N SER A 1029 44.22 24.86 12.91
CA SER A 1029 43.55 25.79 11.99
C SER A 1029 44.45 26.87 11.36
N GLU A 1030 44.06 27.44 10.20
CA GLU A 1030 44.16 28.90 10.03
C GLU A 1030 43.09 29.62 9.16
N LYS A 1031 42.51 30.66 9.77
CA LYS A 1031 41.89 31.92 9.28
C LYS A 1031 41.49 32.04 7.79
N LYS A 1032 40.17 32.11 7.52
CA LYS A 1032 39.35 33.35 7.37
C LYS A 1032 39.57 34.16 6.07
N VAL A 1033 38.73 33.84 5.07
CA VAL A 1033 38.23 34.80 4.06
C VAL A 1033 37.03 35.55 4.66
N PRO A 1034 36.82 36.86 4.41
CA PRO A 1034 35.76 37.62 5.07
C PRO A 1034 34.37 37.25 4.53
N LEU A 1035 33.62 36.44 5.29
CA LEU A 1035 32.18 36.28 5.05
C LEU A 1035 31.44 37.59 5.32
N ASP A 1036 30.54 37.94 4.40
CA ASP A 1036 29.60 39.05 4.53
C ASP A 1036 28.79 38.92 5.83
N MET A 1037 29.16 39.74 6.82
CA MET A 1037 28.52 39.76 8.14
C MET A 1037 27.03 40.10 8.05
N SER A 1038 26.58 40.80 7.00
CA SER A 1038 25.17 41.08 6.77
C SER A 1038 24.40 39.84 6.33
N LEU A 1039 25.02 38.99 5.51
CA LEU A 1039 24.44 37.71 5.08
C LEU A 1039 24.46 36.69 6.22
N PHE A 1040 25.56 36.64 6.99
CA PHE A 1040 25.65 35.78 8.18
C PHE A 1040 24.61 36.17 9.23
N LEU A 1041 24.45 37.46 9.55
CA LEU A 1041 23.42 37.92 10.50
C LEU A 1041 21.99 37.71 9.96
N LYS A 1042 21.75 37.86 8.65
CA LYS A 1042 20.44 37.53 8.05
C LYS A 1042 20.13 36.04 8.08
N LEU A 1043 21.12 35.18 7.81
CA LEU A 1043 20.99 33.73 7.90
C LEU A 1043 20.82 33.29 9.36
N GLN A 1044 21.61 33.83 10.28
CA GLN A 1044 21.47 33.56 11.72
C GLN A 1044 20.10 34.02 12.23
N LYS A 1045 19.63 35.21 11.84
CA LYS A 1045 18.29 35.67 12.18
C LYS A 1045 17.21 34.77 11.57
N ARG A 1046 17.34 34.39 10.29
CA ARG A 1046 16.35 33.51 9.64
C ARG A 1046 16.37 32.10 10.21
N VAL A 1047 17.52 31.58 10.65
CA VAL A 1047 17.62 30.32 11.40
C VAL A 1047 16.94 30.46 12.75
N THR A 1048 17.15 31.54 13.51
CA THR A 1048 16.41 31.75 14.77
C THR A 1048 14.90 31.97 14.57
N GLU A 1049 14.49 32.62 13.47
CA GLU A 1049 13.08 32.74 13.08
C GLU A 1049 12.49 31.36 12.70
N LEU A 1050 13.24 30.51 11.98
CA LEU A 1050 12.81 29.15 11.63
C LEU A 1050 12.84 28.19 12.83
N GLU A 1051 13.73 28.40 13.80
CA GLU A 1051 13.74 27.68 15.07
C GLU A 1051 12.58 28.10 15.97
N GLN A 1052 12.21 29.39 15.96
CA GLN A 1052 11.00 29.88 16.63
C GLN A 1052 9.72 29.42 15.92
N GLU A 1053 9.64 29.47 14.58
CA GLU A 1053 8.53 28.91 13.79
C GLU A 1053 8.41 27.40 14.04
N LYS A 1054 9.53 26.66 14.09
CA LYS A 1054 9.55 25.23 14.48
C LYS A 1054 9.05 25.02 15.90
N GLN A 1055 9.49 25.83 16.87
CA GLN A 1055 9.06 25.70 18.27
C GLN A 1055 7.56 26.01 18.40
N VAL A 1056 7.05 27.05 17.74
CA VAL A 1056 5.61 27.38 17.73
C VAL A 1056 4.79 26.29 17.02
N MET A 1057 5.29 25.71 15.93
CA MET A 1057 4.64 24.58 15.26
C MET A 1057 4.67 23.30 16.10
N GLN A 1058 5.71 23.09 16.90
CA GLN A 1058 5.80 22.00 17.89
C GLN A 1058 4.80 22.23 19.04
N ASP A 1059 4.76 23.44 19.61
CA ASP A 1059 3.81 23.80 20.67
C ASP A 1059 2.35 23.79 20.18
N GLU A 1060 2.09 24.10 18.90
CA GLU A 1060 0.78 23.92 18.25
C GLU A 1060 0.43 22.45 18.03
N LEU A 1061 1.41 21.62 17.64
CA LEU A 1061 1.22 20.18 17.49
C LEU A 1061 0.88 19.55 18.84
N ASP A 1062 1.65 19.88 19.88
CA ASP A 1062 1.46 19.43 21.25
C ASP A 1062 0.12 19.94 21.83
N ARG A 1063 -0.28 21.19 21.53
CA ARG A 1063 -1.65 21.68 21.86
C ARG A 1063 -2.76 20.95 21.11
N LYS A 1064 -2.54 20.55 19.86
CA LYS A 1064 -3.51 19.77 19.08
C LYS A 1064 -3.59 18.32 19.58
N GLU A 1065 -2.46 17.71 19.96
CA GLU A 1065 -2.44 16.41 20.62
C GLU A 1065 -3.09 16.46 22.01
N GLU A 1066 -2.84 17.49 22.83
CA GLU A 1066 -3.58 17.76 24.07
C GLU A 1066 -5.08 17.95 23.81
N GLN A 1067 -5.49 18.66 22.76
CA GLN A 1067 -6.90 18.81 22.41
C GLN A 1067 -7.54 17.49 21.97
N VAL A 1068 -6.81 16.62 21.26
CA VAL A 1068 -7.27 15.29 20.84
C VAL A 1068 -7.31 14.30 22.04
N LEU A 1069 -6.41 14.43 23.00
CA LEU A 1069 -6.45 13.71 24.27
C LEU A 1069 -7.61 14.20 25.16
N ARG A 1070 -7.84 15.51 25.23
CA ARG A 1070 -8.95 16.11 26.00
C ARG A 1070 -10.32 15.90 25.34
N SER A 1071 -10.41 15.73 24.02
CA SER A 1071 -11.66 15.33 23.36
C SER A 1071 -11.97 13.85 23.55
N LYS A 1072 -10.96 12.96 23.47
CA LYS A 1072 -11.09 11.55 23.90
C LYS A 1072 -11.50 11.41 25.37
N ALA A 1073 -10.98 12.26 26.26
CA ALA A 1073 -11.36 12.29 27.67
C ALA A 1073 -12.79 12.84 27.93
N LYS A 1074 -13.48 13.38 26.92
CA LYS A 1074 -14.86 13.90 27.03
C LYS A 1074 -15.94 12.96 26.47
N GLU A 1075 -15.58 11.81 25.89
CA GLU A 1075 -16.54 10.78 25.46
C GLU A 1075 -16.75 9.66 26.51
N GLU A 1076 -16.05 9.68 27.65
CA GLU A 1076 -16.21 8.71 28.75
C GLU A 1076 -16.83 9.34 30.03
N GLU A 1077 -18.05 9.87 29.95
CA GLU A 1077 -18.86 10.22 31.14
C GLU A 1077 -20.01 9.22 31.40
N ARG A 1078 -19.71 8.12 32.12
CA ARG A 1078 -20.60 7.38 33.05
C ARG A 1078 -19.95 6.09 33.59
N PRO A 1079 -20.22 5.69 34.85
CA PRO A 1079 -19.67 6.28 36.07
C PRO A 1079 -18.57 5.42 36.73
N GLN A 1080 -17.93 5.95 37.77
CA GLN A 1080 -16.72 5.42 38.41
C GLN A 1080 -16.88 4.05 39.09
N ILE A 1081 -15.91 3.15 38.87
CA ILE A 1081 -15.61 1.98 39.75
C ILE A 1081 -14.16 2.00 40.27
N ARG A 1082 -13.21 2.61 39.55
CA ARG A 1082 -11.76 2.55 39.84
C ARG A 1082 -11.27 3.22 41.14
N GLY A 1083 -12.10 4.04 41.80
CA GLY A 1083 -11.71 4.65 43.09
C GLY A 1083 -11.60 3.62 44.22
N ALA A 1084 -12.60 2.74 44.32
CA ALA A 1084 -12.66 1.72 45.36
C ALA A 1084 -11.59 0.61 45.20
N GLU A 1085 -11.13 0.38 43.96
CA GLU A 1085 -10.16 -0.66 43.62
C GLU A 1085 -8.76 -0.32 44.17
N LEU A 1086 -8.32 0.93 44.02
CA LEU A 1086 -7.04 1.42 44.54
C LEU A 1086 -7.02 1.55 46.07
N GLU A 1087 -8.14 1.95 46.69
CA GLU A 1087 -8.26 1.96 48.16
C GLU A 1087 -8.26 0.53 48.73
N TYR A 1088 -8.93 -0.42 48.07
CA TYR A 1088 -8.92 -1.84 48.44
C TYR A 1088 -7.53 -2.47 48.33
N GLU A 1089 -6.79 -2.19 47.25
CA GLU A 1089 -5.40 -2.65 47.09
C GLU A 1089 -4.46 -2.03 48.13
N SER A 1090 -4.65 -0.75 48.49
CA SER A 1090 -3.90 -0.09 49.55
C SER A 1090 -4.16 -0.73 50.92
N LEU A 1091 -5.43 -0.96 51.29
CA LEU A 1091 -5.81 -1.61 52.54
C LEU A 1091 -5.23 -3.03 52.62
N LYS A 1092 -5.39 -3.81 51.54
CA LYS A 1092 -4.95 -5.20 51.48
C LYS A 1092 -3.43 -5.33 51.57
N ARG A 1093 -2.68 -4.37 51.02
CA ARG A 1093 -1.24 -4.29 51.22
C ARG A 1093 -0.88 -3.98 52.67
N GLN A 1094 -1.60 -3.10 53.35
CA GLN A 1094 -1.37 -2.76 54.76
C GLN A 1094 -1.67 -3.95 55.69
N GLU A 1095 -2.73 -4.72 55.41
CA GLU A 1095 -3.01 -5.98 56.08
C GLU A 1095 -1.89 -7.00 55.88
N LEU A 1096 -1.48 -7.26 54.63
CA LEU A 1096 -0.42 -8.23 54.30
C LEU A 1096 0.95 -7.86 54.89
N GLU A 1097 1.30 -6.57 54.96
CA GLU A 1097 2.52 -6.10 55.64
C GLU A 1097 2.42 -6.29 57.17
N SER A 1098 1.22 -6.15 57.76
CA SER A 1098 0.99 -6.40 59.19
C SER A 1098 1.04 -7.90 59.56
N GLU A 1099 0.45 -8.77 58.74
CA GLU A 1099 0.52 -10.23 58.91
C GLU A 1099 1.95 -10.74 58.75
N ASN A 1100 2.70 -10.25 57.74
CA ASN A 1100 4.12 -10.58 57.58
C ASN A 1100 4.95 -10.23 58.81
N LYS A 1101 4.64 -9.11 59.48
CA LYS A 1101 5.31 -8.69 60.71
C LYS A 1101 4.94 -9.60 61.88
N LYS A 1102 3.69 -10.05 61.95
CA LYS A 1102 3.20 -11.00 62.97
C LYS A 1102 3.83 -12.39 62.80
N LEU A 1103 3.80 -12.96 61.59
CA LEU A 1103 4.42 -14.24 61.25
C LEU A 1103 5.95 -14.23 61.46
N LYS A 1104 6.64 -13.12 61.18
CA LYS A 1104 8.07 -12.97 61.52
C LYS A 1104 8.32 -12.99 63.03
N ASN A 1105 7.43 -12.40 63.83
CA ASN A 1105 7.53 -12.44 65.28
C ASN A 1105 7.27 -13.86 65.81
N GLU A 1106 6.23 -14.53 65.33
CA GLU A 1106 5.90 -15.93 65.69
C GLU A 1106 7.01 -16.91 65.28
N LEU A 1107 7.61 -16.75 64.08
CA LEU A 1107 8.78 -17.51 63.64
C LEU A 1107 10.00 -17.26 64.54
N ASN A 1108 10.21 -16.02 64.99
CA ASN A 1108 11.30 -15.68 65.92
C ASN A 1108 11.02 -16.22 67.33
N GLU A 1109 9.78 -16.23 67.81
CA GLU A 1109 9.42 -16.86 69.08
C GLU A 1109 9.55 -18.38 69.03
N LEU A 1110 9.16 -19.05 67.93
CA LEU A 1110 9.40 -20.48 67.71
C LEU A 1110 10.89 -20.82 67.69
N ARG A 1111 11.70 -19.99 67.01
CA ARG A 1111 13.18 -20.14 67.01
C ARG A 1111 13.78 -19.88 68.40
N LYS A 1112 13.24 -18.93 69.16
CA LYS A 1112 13.68 -18.64 70.53
C LYS A 1112 13.27 -19.74 71.50
N ALA A 1113 12.08 -20.31 71.37
CA ALA A 1113 11.61 -21.46 72.15
C ALA A 1113 12.42 -22.74 71.88
N LEU A 1114 12.95 -22.90 70.66
CA LEU A 1114 13.93 -23.95 70.32
C LEU A 1114 15.33 -23.69 70.90
N SER A 1115 15.66 -22.44 71.24
CA SER A 1115 16.99 -22.04 71.75
C SER A 1115 17.05 -21.84 73.27
N GLU A 1116 15.93 -21.55 73.93
CA GLU A 1116 15.86 -21.21 75.36
C GLU A 1116 14.91 -22.16 76.13
N LYS A 1117 15.37 -23.39 76.43
CA LYS A 1117 15.05 -24.08 77.70
C LYS A 1117 15.87 -25.36 77.94
N SER A 1118 16.33 -25.50 79.18
CA SER A 1118 17.21 -26.57 79.66
C SER A 1118 16.42 -27.74 80.31
N ALA A 1119 16.09 -28.77 79.53
CA ALA A 1119 15.68 -30.09 80.03
C ALA A 1119 15.93 -31.19 78.96
N PRO A 1120 16.79 -32.21 79.17
CA PRO A 1120 17.31 -33.01 78.05
C PRO A 1120 16.44 -34.13 77.46
N GLU A 1121 15.29 -34.47 78.06
CA GLU A 1121 14.58 -35.73 77.73
C GLU A 1121 13.36 -35.61 76.80
N VAL A 1122 12.92 -34.39 76.44
CA VAL A 1122 11.71 -34.19 75.61
C VAL A 1122 12.02 -33.61 74.21
N THR A 1123 13.22 -33.03 74.02
CA THR A 1123 13.63 -32.29 72.81
C THR A 1123 14.74 -32.97 72.00
N ALA A 1124 14.95 -34.28 72.18
CA ALA A 1124 15.93 -35.03 71.39
C ALA A 1124 15.53 -35.12 69.90
N PRO A 1125 16.48 -35.02 68.94
CA PRO A 1125 16.19 -35.14 67.51
C PRO A 1125 15.54 -36.47 67.14
N GLY A 1126 14.22 -36.45 66.90
CA GLY A 1126 13.41 -37.64 66.63
C GLY A 1126 12.25 -37.88 67.61
N ALA A 1127 12.18 -37.14 68.72
CA ALA A 1127 11.00 -37.14 69.59
C ALA A 1127 9.76 -36.58 68.86
N PRO A 1128 8.52 -37.04 69.18
CA PRO A 1128 7.31 -36.58 68.50
C PRO A 1128 7.10 -35.07 68.56
N ALA A 1129 7.28 -34.48 69.75
CA ALA A 1129 7.16 -33.03 69.94
C ALA A 1129 8.20 -32.23 69.13
N TYR A 1130 9.44 -32.72 69.04
CA TYR A 1130 10.49 -32.10 68.22
C TYR A 1130 10.16 -32.18 66.71
N ARG A 1131 9.56 -33.29 66.25
CA ARG A 1131 9.09 -33.39 64.85
C ARG A 1131 7.92 -32.47 64.57
N VAL A 1132 6.91 -32.41 65.43
CA VAL A 1132 5.75 -31.52 65.26
C VAL A 1132 6.20 -30.05 65.25
N LEU A 1133 7.10 -29.65 66.16
CA LEU A 1133 7.67 -28.30 66.16
C LEU A 1133 8.51 -28.00 64.91
N MET A 1134 9.27 -28.97 64.38
CA MET A 1134 10.01 -28.79 63.13
C MET A 1134 9.09 -28.76 61.90
N GLU A 1135 8.03 -29.56 61.84
CA GLU A 1135 7.01 -29.52 60.78
C GLU A 1135 6.24 -28.18 60.81
N GLN A 1136 5.90 -27.68 61.99
CA GLN A 1136 5.33 -26.34 62.17
C GLN A 1136 6.33 -25.25 61.76
N LEU A 1137 7.61 -25.35 62.13
CA LEU A 1137 8.65 -24.40 61.73
C LEU A 1137 8.86 -24.39 60.20
N THR A 1138 8.85 -25.55 59.54
CA THR A 1138 8.92 -25.62 58.07
C THR A 1138 7.65 -25.09 57.42
N SER A 1139 6.47 -25.41 57.94
CA SER A 1139 5.18 -24.91 57.41
C SER A 1139 5.12 -23.38 57.49
N VAL A 1140 5.47 -22.79 58.64
CA VAL A 1140 5.48 -21.32 58.81
C VAL A 1140 6.60 -20.68 57.99
N SER A 1141 7.73 -21.37 57.76
CA SER A 1141 8.79 -20.86 56.88
C SER A 1141 8.40 -20.90 55.40
N GLU A 1142 7.73 -21.96 54.93
CA GLU A 1142 7.21 -22.08 53.57
C GLU A 1142 6.08 -21.07 53.31
N GLU A 1143 5.15 -20.91 54.25
CA GLU A 1143 4.10 -19.90 54.16
C GLU A 1143 4.67 -18.47 54.16
N LEU A 1144 5.69 -18.20 54.98
CA LEU A 1144 6.40 -16.91 54.95
C LEU A 1144 7.09 -16.64 53.61
N ASP A 1145 7.66 -17.66 52.96
CA ASP A 1145 8.31 -17.51 51.66
C ASP A 1145 7.29 -17.35 50.51
N VAL A 1146 6.15 -18.06 50.54
CA VAL A 1146 5.03 -17.82 49.60
C VAL A 1146 4.47 -16.40 49.76
N ARG A 1147 4.23 -15.92 50.99
CA ARG A 1147 3.77 -14.54 51.22
C ARG A 1147 4.82 -13.49 50.83
N LYS A 1148 6.12 -13.81 50.83
CA LYS A 1148 7.15 -12.93 50.24
C LYS A 1148 7.07 -12.90 48.72
N GLU A 1149 6.84 -14.04 48.06
CA GLU A 1149 6.61 -14.06 46.60
C GLU A 1149 5.36 -13.27 46.22
N GLU A 1150 4.25 -13.39 46.96
CA GLU A 1150 3.05 -12.58 46.73
C GLU A 1150 3.29 -11.07 46.90
N VAL A 1151 4.02 -10.66 47.95
CA VAL A 1151 4.41 -9.24 48.13
C VAL A 1151 5.39 -8.78 47.05
N LEU A 1152 6.26 -9.65 46.54
CA LEU A 1152 7.14 -9.37 45.40
C LEU A 1152 6.36 -9.27 44.08
N ILE A 1153 5.31 -10.06 43.89
CA ILE A 1153 4.42 -10.00 42.71
C ILE A 1153 3.58 -8.72 42.75
N LEU A 1154 3.00 -8.35 43.90
CA LEU A 1154 2.28 -7.09 44.07
C LEU A 1154 3.21 -5.87 43.91
N ARG A 1155 4.45 -5.93 44.44
CA ARG A 1155 5.49 -4.92 44.12
C ARG A 1155 5.83 -4.91 42.64
N SER A 1156 5.95 -6.06 41.98
CA SER A 1156 6.25 -6.18 40.55
C SER A 1156 5.15 -5.56 39.69
N GLN A 1157 3.88 -5.77 40.04
CA GLN A 1157 2.73 -5.18 39.35
C GLN A 1157 2.67 -3.66 39.53
N LEU A 1158 2.87 -3.15 40.76
CA LEU A 1158 2.99 -1.71 41.02
C LEU A 1158 4.21 -1.09 40.31
N VAL A 1159 5.36 -1.78 40.30
CA VAL A 1159 6.58 -1.33 39.63
C VAL A 1159 6.42 -1.35 38.11
N MET A 1160 5.79 -2.36 37.51
CA MET A 1160 5.51 -2.35 36.06
C MET A 1160 4.47 -1.28 35.67
N GLY A 1161 3.52 -0.95 36.56
CA GLY A 1161 2.63 0.20 36.38
C GLY A 1161 3.36 1.56 36.37
N VAL A 1162 4.52 1.67 37.02
CA VAL A 1162 5.35 2.89 37.08
C VAL A 1162 6.47 2.89 36.04
N TRP A 1163 7.02 1.73 35.67
CA TRP A 1163 8.13 1.57 34.71
C TRP A 1163 7.69 1.42 33.25
N GLY A 1164 6.39 1.30 32.99
CA GLY A 1164 5.82 1.40 31.64
C GLY A 1164 5.98 2.78 30.98
N LEU A 1165 6.48 3.79 31.70
CA LEU A 1165 6.63 5.18 31.24
C LEU A 1165 8.09 5.65 31.04
N THR A 1166 9.11 4.83 31.29
CA THR A 1166 10.52 5.31 31.33
C THR A 1166 11.56 4.46 30.58
N SER A 1167 11.20 3.31 29.99
CA SER A 1167 12.18 2.39 29.37
C SER A 1167 12.20 2.37 27.82
N PHE A 1168 11.62 3.35 27.13
CA PHE A 1168 11.55 3.38 25.66
C PHE A 1168 12.32 4.53 24.98
N PHE A 1169 13.33 5.09 25.66
CA PHE A 1169 14.31 5.99 25.06
C PHE A 1169 15.74 5.48 25.26
N LEU A 1170 16.59 5.74 24.24
CA LEU A 1170 18.04 5.48 24.17
C LEU A 1170 18.51 4.03 23.90
N SER A 1171 18.74 3.72 22.61
CA SER A 1171 20.05 3.30 22.04
C SER A 1171 19.85 2.52 20.73
N PHE A 1172 19.85 3.20 19.57
CA PHE A 1172 21.01 3.41 18.67
C PHE A 1172 21.18 2.31 17.60
N PRO A 1173 21.09 2.64 16.29
CA PRO A 1173 21.41 1.72 15.22
C PRO A 1173 22.89 1.78 14.81
N PHE A 1174 23.46 0.62 14.45
CA PHE A 1174 24.67 0.53 13.62
C PHE A 1174 24.42 -0.44 12.46
N ASN A 1175 25.11 -0.20 11.35
CA ASN A 1175 24.76 -0.69 10.00
C ASN A 1175 24.65 -2.21 9.81
N LEU A 1176 23.59 -2.63 9.10
CA LEU A 1176 23.67 -3.32 7.79
C LEU A 1176 22.31 -3.23 7.04
#